data_AF-A0A1G8XMX5-F1
#
_entry.id   AF-A0A1G8XMX5-F1
#
_cell.length_a   1.000
_cell.length_b   1.000
_cell.length_c   1.000
_cell.angle_alpha   90.00
_cell.angle_beta   90.00
_cell.angle_gamma   90.00
#
_symmetry.space_group_name_H-M   'P 1'
#
loop_
_entity.id
_entity.type
_entity.pdbx_description
1 polymer ?
#
loop_
_entity_poly.entity_id
_entity_poly.type
_entity_poly.pdbx_seq_one_letter_code
_entity_poly.pdbx_strand_id
1 'polypeptide(L)'
;MSAPAIPLRLAAPAPGWTVESDVVVVGSGVAGLTVALHYAELEPAAKILVVTKDVLSSGSTRWAQGGIAAVLDPGDTPEEHLNDTLLAGVGLCDSRAVRTLVTEGPDAVRRLMKRGARFDRAPGGELELTREGGHRRHRIVHAGGDATGAEVQRALVEAVRATSIEVIEHALVLDLLKDSEGRAAGVTLHVMGEGARDGVGAVHARAVVLASGGIGQVYAATTNPAVSTGDGVALALRAGAVVRDIEFVQFHPTVLWLGADSTGQQPLVSEAVRGEGAFLVDHEGRAFMRDVHELADLAPRDVVAKAIMRTMRETGRDHVYLDGRHFGREKWATRFPTIYAVCREHGIDPAVEPIPVAPAAHYASGGVRTDLRGRTSVDGLYACGEVACTGVHGANRLASNSLLEGLVFAERIAEDIHRAKRAPGRPVAAGDEAAGLVDPRVRARIQAHMSTGASVLRSRESLRATARALRDARWTPVRVPACTESWEVTNLLTVATVLTGAAAARLETRGSHWREDHDTRDDNDWLGHLDVTLTEEGPQMTYTPHGDAMPPRAAQELLAAGLDPAEVDALIDRALADDLGEEGDVTSLATIPADQRSVGDVVARKDGIVAGLAVAEAVFVRLGAARTERLAKDGERVRAGDVLMTVEGPTRGLLTAERTALNLLTHLSGVATLTGRWVEAVSGTAARIRDTRKTLPGLRALEKYAVRCGGGVNHRMSLSDAALIKDNHVVAAGGVAEAFAAVRAKYPELPIEVEIDRLDQLEIVLDQGAEEVLLDNFTVEDTAQAVQIAKNRAKNRIALEASGGLTLESARDVAETGVDYLAVGALTHSAPALDIALDLRG
;
A
#
# COMPACT_ATOMS: atom_id res chain seq x y z
N MET A 1 42.43 -3.22 14.62
CA MET A 1 42.18 -2.31 13.49
C MET A 1 40.68 -2.33 13.21
N SER A 2 40.04 -1.18 12.99
CA SER A 2 38.63 -1.08 12.58
C SER A 2 38.45 -1.54 11.14
N ALA A 3 37.35 -2.24 10.83
CA ALA A 3 37.09 -2.70 9.47
C ALA A 3 37.01 -1.54 8.46
N PRO A 4 37.41 -1.73 7.20
CA PRO A 4 37.26 -0.72 6.16
C PRO A 4 35.80 -0.26 6.05
N ALA A 5 35.62 1.02 5.74
CA ALA A 5 34.32 1.57 5.38
C ALA A 5 33.79 0.90 4.09
N ILE A 6 32.49 1.00 3.87
CA ILE A 6 31.90 0.60 2.59
C ILE A 6 32.37 1.63 1.55
N PRO A 7 32.87 1.21 0.38
CA PRO A 7 33.31 2.16 -0.65
C PRO A 7 32.15 3.06 -1.10
N LEU A 8 32.39 4.37 -1.12
CA LEU A 8 31.44 5.35 -1.69
C LEU A 8 31.53 5.42 -3.21
N ARG A 9 32.55 4.77 -3.79
CA ARG A 9 32.77 4.65 -5.23
C ARG A 9 33.44 3.32 -5.54
N LEU A 10 33.17 2.74 -6.70
CA LEU A 10 33.90 1.57 -7.15
C LEU A 10 35.24 1.99 -7.74
N ALA A 11 36.33 1.36 -7.30
CA ALA A 11 37.61 1.56 -7.98
C ALA A 11 37.53 0.98 -9.40
N ALA A 12 37.80 1.81 -10.40
CA ALA A 12 37.75 1.44 -11.81
C ALA A 12 38.75 2.29 -12.62
N PRO A 13 39.24 1.80 -13.77
CA PRO A 13 39.97 2.62 -14.73
C PRO A 13 39.19 3.87 -15.15
N ALA A 14 39.91 4.91 -15.58
CA ALA A 14 39.27 6.08 -16.18
C ALA A 14 38.49 5.65 -17.46
N PRO A 15 37.35 6.29 -17.76
CA PRO A 15 36.60 6.02 -18.99
C PRO A 15 37.48 6.15 -20.24
N GLY A 16 37.59 5.08 -21.02
CA GLY A 16 38.32 5.07 -22.30
C GLY A 16 37.49 5.63 -23.47
N TRP A 17 36.18 5.78 -23.28
CA TRP A 17 35.25 6.33 -24.26
C TRP A 17 34.07 7.02 -23.56
N THR A 18 33.38 7.89 -24.30
CA THR A 18 32.22 8.65 -23.81
C THR A 18 31.14 8.74 -24.88
N VAL A 19 29.88 8.65 -24.48
CA VAL A 19 28.70 8.85 -25.35
C VAL A 19 27.71 9.80 -24.69
N GLU A 20 27.02 10.60 -25.51
CA GLU A 20 25.98 11.54 -25.10
C GLU A 20 24.59 10.95 -25.40
N SER A 21 23.69 10.97 -24.41
CA SER A 21 22.30 10.52 -24.51
C SER A 21 21.36 11.54 -23.86
N ASP A 22 20.10 11.59 -24.30
CA ASP A 22 19.08 12.34 -23.55
C ASP A 22 18.68 11.55 -22.30
N VAL A 23 18.42 10.25 -22.47
CA VAL A 23 18.04 9.37 -21.37
C VAL A 23 18.92 8.13 -21.42
N VAL A 24 19.47 7.74 -20.27
CA VAL A 24 20.10 6.42 -20.09
C VAL A 24 19.24 5.59 -19.16
N VAL A 25 18.81 4.43 -19.65
CA VAL A 25 18.02 3.46 -18.90
C VAL A 25 18.91 2.27 -18.56
N VAL A 26 19.07 2.00 -17.27
CA VAL A 26 19.90 0.92 -16.75
C VAL A 26 19.02 -0.27 -16.42
N GLY A 27 18.99 -1.25 -17.31
CA GLY A 27 18.22 -2.49 -17.19
C GLY A 27 17.22 -2.67 -18.34
N SER A 28 17.07 -3.93 -18.78
CA SER A 28 16.23 -4.33 -19.92
C SER A 28 15.01 -5.17 -19.54
N GLY A 29 14.59 -5.12 -18.27
CA GLY A 29 13.32 -5.72 -17.84
C GLY A 29 12.10 -4.90 -18.28
N VAL A 30 10.91 -5.34 -17.87
CA VAL A 30 9.62 -4.69 -18.19
C VAL A 30 9.65 -3.18 -17.94
N ALA A 31 10.21 -2.75 -16.80
CA ALA A 31 10.25 -1.34 -16.43
C ALA A 31 11.15 -0.52 -17.37
N GLY A 32 12.40 -0.93 -17.54
CA GLY A 32 13.37 -0.20 -18.37
C GLY A 32 12.96 -0.10 -19.83
N LEU A 33 12.49 -1.22 -20.43
CA LEU A 33 12.06 -1.20 -21.83
C LEU A 33 10.78 -0.36 -22.01
N THR A 34 9.88 -0.34 -21.02
CA THR A 34 8.68 0.50 -21.05
C THR A 34 9.03 1.99 -20.99
N VAL A 35 9.97 2.40 -20.12
CA VAL A 35 10.46 3.79 -20.09
C VAL A 35 11.04 4.18 -21.45
N ALA A 36 11.93 3.35 -21.99
CA ALA A 36 12.63 3.65 -23.24
C ALA A 36 11.65 3.77 -24.43
N LEU A 37 10.70 2.84 -24.56
CA LEU A 37 9.68 2.87 -25.61
C LEU A 37 8.73 4.05 -25.47
N HIS A 38 8.22 4.29 -24.25
CA HIS A 38 7.27 5.37 -24.04
C HIS A 38 7.91 6.75 -24.24
N TYR A 39 9.15 6.93 -23.79
CA TYR A 39 9.88 8.17 -24.04
C TYR A 39 10.18 8.37 -25.53
N ALA A 40 10.50 7.31 -26.28
CA ALA A 40 10.67 7.39 -27.73
C ALA A 40 9.38 7.80 -28.47
N GLU A 41 8.21 7.40 -27.95
CA GLU A 41 6.90 7.83 -28.46
C GLU A 41 6.66 9.33 -28.20
N LEU A 42 7.03 9.83 -27.02
CA LEU A 42 6.84 11.22 -26.60
C LEU A 42 7.85 12.19 -27.26
N GLU A 43 9.10 11.77 -27.45
CA GLU A 43 10.17 12.56 -28.05
C GLU A 43 10.90 11.75 -29.15
N PRO A 44 10.33 11.65 -30.38
CA PRO A 44 10.89 10.83 -31.46
C PRO A 44 12.31 11.19 -31.90
N ALA A 45 12.78 12.39 -31.59
CA ALA A 45 14.13 12.88 -31.93
C ALA A 45 15.16 12.64 -30.81
N ALA A 46 14.74 12.12 -29.64
CA ALA A 46 15.63 11.91 -28.52
C ALA A 46 16.59 10.74 -28.73
N LYS A 47 17.81 10.90 -28.22
CA LYS A 47 18.79 9.83 -28.08
C LYS A 47 18.50 9.07 -26.79
N ILE A 48 18.18 7.80 -26.92
CA ILE A 48 17.84 6.93 -25.80
C ILE A 48 18.82 5.77 -25.82
N LEU A 49 19.45 5.53 -24.68
CA LEU A 49 20.41 4.46 -24.48
C LEU A 49 19.89 3.50 -23.42
N VAL A 50 19.71 2.24 -23.78
CA VAL A 50 19.45 1.15 -22.84
C VAL A 50 20.75 0.41 -22.59
N VAL A 51 21.12 0.25 -21.32
CA VAL A 51 22.29 -0.50 -20.88
C VAL A 51 21.81 -1.71 -20.12
N THR A 52 22.29 -2.90 -20.49
CA THR A 52 21.95 -4.14 -19.78
C THR A 52 23.17 -5.02 -19.59
N LYS A 53 23.26 -5.64 -18.41
CA LYS A 53 24.42 -6.43 -17.96
C LYS A 53 24.62 -7.72 -18.73
N ASP A 54 23.60 -8.18 -19.42
CA ASP A 54 23.61 -9.40 -20.22
C ASP A 54 22.97 -9.09 -21.57
N VAL A 55 22.37 -10.07 -22.24
CA VAL A 55 21.56 -9.83 -23.43
C VAL A 55 20.23 -9.14 -23.09
N LEU A 56 19.65 -8.45 -24.07
CA LEU A 56 18.42 -7.66 -23.97
C LEU A 56 17.21 -8.46 -23.47
N SER A 57 17.16 -9.76 -23.76
CA SER A 57 16.11 -10.69 -23.31
C SER A 57 16.36 -11.32 -21.92
N SER A 58 17.42 -10.91 -21.22
CA SER A 58 17.77 -11.39 -19.87
C SER A 58 17.01 -10.60 -18.78
N GLY A 59 17.18 -11.01 -17.51
CA GLY A 59 16.57 -10.38 -16.34
C GLY A 59 15.33 -11.10 -15.78
N SER A 60 14.82 -10.62 -14.64
CA SER A 60 13.74 -11.28 -13.88
C SER A 60 12.42 -11.37 -14.64
N THR A 61 12.11 -10.38 -15.50
CA THR A 61 10.82 -10.28 -16.21
C THR A 61 10.47 -11.55 -16.97
N ARG A 62 11.43 -12.14 -17.71
CA ARG A 62 11.22 -13.37 -18.49
C ARG A 62 10.76 -14.56 -17.64
N TRP A 63 11.14 -14.61 -16.37
CA TRP A 63 10.89 -15.73 -15.47
C TRP A 63 9.58 -15.60 -14.68
N ALA A 64 8.83 -14.51 -14.86
CA ALA A 64 7.52 -14.38 -14.22
C ALA A 64 6.54 -15.41 -14.82
N GLN A 65 5.97 -16.27 -13.98
CA GLN A 65 5.08 -17.34 -14.41
C GLN A 65 3.61 -16.91 -14.34
N GLY A 66 3.19 -16.40 -13.19
CA GLY A 66 1.80 -16.11 -12.82
C GLY A 66 1.05 -15.22 -13.80
N GLY A 67 1.18 -13.91 -13.66
CA GLY A 67 0.63 -12.98 -14.64
C GLY A 67 0.81 -11.52 -14.26
N ILE A 68 -0.05 -10.67 -14.83
CA ILE A 68 -0.15 -9.25 -14.49
C ILE A 68 -1.53 -9.02 -13.86
N ALA A 69 -1.57 -8.54 -12.62
CA ALA A 69 -2.83 -8.20 -11.97
C ALA A 69 -3.32 -6.84 -12.48
N ALA A 70 -4.45 -6.79 -13.20
CA ALA A 70 -5.06 -5.55 -13.67
C ALA A 70 -6.59 -5.69 -13.75
N VAL A 71 -7.31 -4.62 -13.41
CA VAL A 71 -8.78 -4.58 -13.43
C VAL A 71 -9.29 -4.47 -14.88
N LEU A 72 -9.37 -5.62 -15.55
CA LEU A 72 -9.80 -5.74 -16.95
C LEU A 72 -11.25 -6.26 -17.08
N ASP A 73 -11.76 -6.92 -16.03
CA ASP A 73 -13.13 -7.43 -15.97
C ASP A 73 -14.12 -6.31 -15.54
N PRO A 74 -15.27 -6.13 -16.22
CA PRO A 74 -16.26 -5.13 -15.84
C PRO A 74 -16.88 -5.30 -14.45
N GLY A 75 -16.80 -6.50 -13.86
CA GLY A 75 -17.28 -6.84 -12.52
C GLY A 75 -16.22 -6.73 -11.42
N ASP A 76 -15.00 -6.29 -11.73
CA ASP A 76 -13.96 -5.94 -10.78
C ASP A 76 -13.75 -4.41 -10.77
N THR A 77 -13.18 -3.88 -9.70
CA THR A 77 -13.00 -2.43 -9.53
C THR A 77 -11.59 -2.08 -9.05
N PRO A 78 -11.04 -0.91 -9.44
CA PRO A 78 -9.77 -0.43 -8.89
C PRO A 78 -9.78 -0.35 -7.35
N GLU A 79 -10.93 -0.04 -6.74
CA GLU A 79 -11.08 0.02 -5.28
C GLU A 79 -10.95 -1.36 -4.62
N GLU A 80 -11.49 -2.43 -5.23
CA GLU A 80 -11.28 -3.80 -4.73
C GLU A 80 -9.82 -4.23 -4.86
N HIS A 81 -9.12 -3.88 -5.95
CA HIS A 81 -7.69 -4.18 -6.11
C HIS A 81 -6.82 -3.34 -5.17
N LEU A 82 -7.18 -2.08 -4.92
CA LEU A 82 -6.55 -1.22 -3.91
C LEU A 82 -6.58 -1.91 -2.55
N ASN A 83 -7.76 -2.32 -2.10
CA ASN A 83 -7.95 -2.97 -0.81
C ASN A 83 -7.12 -4.25 -0.66
N ASP A 84 -7.11 -5.11 -1.68
CA ASP A 84 -6.30 -6.34 -1.67
C ASP A 84 -4.80 -6.02 -1.56
N THR A 85 -4.35 -4.94 -2.23
CA THR A 85 -2.94 -4.53 -2.21
C THR A 85 -2.53 -3.91 -0.87
N LEU A 86 -3.36 -3.02 -0.31
CA LEU A 86 -3.13 -2.41 1.02
C LEU A 86 -3.07 -3.47 2.13
N LEU A 87 -3.98 -4.45 2.07
CA LEU A 87 -3.99 -5.56 3.02
C LEU A 87 -2.70 -6.38 2.92
N ALA A 88 -2.27 -6.71 1.69
CA ALA A 88 -1.05 -7.48 1.46
C ALA A 88 0.21 -6.76 1.95
N GLY A 89 0.26 -5.42 1.85
CA GLY A 89 1.40 -4.61 2.29
C GLY A 89 1.49 -4.35 3.79
N VAL A 90 0.57 -4.88 4.59
CA VAL A 90 0.62 -4.90 6.07
C VAL A 90 0.78 -3.50 6.70
N GLY A 91 0.07 -2.53 6.14
CA GLY A 91 -0.02 -1.16 6.66
C GLY A 91 1.16 -0.24 6.32
N LEU A 92 2.07 -0.65 5.42
CA LEU A 92 3.18 0.20 4.95
C LEU A 92 3.09 0.57 3.46
N CYS A 93 1.94 0.34 2.82
CA CYS A 93 1.71 0.82 1.45
C CYS A 93 1.47 2.34 1.46
N ASP A 94 2.06 3.08 0.53
CA ASP A 94 1.58 4.43 0.20
C ASP A 94 0.26 4.28 -0.58
N SER A 95 -0.84 4.73 0.02
CA SER A 95 -2.19 4.57 -0.53
C SER A 95 -2.35 5.23 -1.90
N ARG A 96 -1.67 6.35 -2.14
CA ARG A 96 -1.69 7.08 -3.42
C ARG A 96 -0.90 6.32 -4.48
N ALA A 97 0.23 5.72 -4.12
CA ALA A 97 1.00 4.87 -5.03
C ALA A 97 0.18 3.64 -5.46
N VAL A 98 -0.50 2.99 -4.51
CA VAL A 98 -1.37 1.86 -4.83
C VAL A 98 -2.57 2.29 -5.67
N ARG A 99 -3.22 3.41 -5.34
CA ARG A 99 -4.34 3.95 -6.14
C ARG A 99 -3.90 4.24 -7.58
N THR A 100 -2.73 4.86 -7.75
CA THR A 100 -2.11 5.11 -9.07
C THR A 100 -1.95 3.80 -9.84
N LEU A 101 -1.33 2.79 -9.20
CA LEU A 101 -1.13 1.46 -9.80
C LEU A 101 -2.44 0.86 -10.32
N VAL A 102 -3.46 0.76 -9.47
CA VAL A 102 -4.69 0.02 -9.79
C VAL A 102 -5.61 0.78 -10.76
N THR A 103 -5.56 2.11 -10.76
CA THR A 103 -6.35 2.95 -11.66
C THR A 103 -5.72 3.04 -13.05
N GLU A 104 -4.39 3.20 -13.15
CA GLU A 104 -3.70 3.31 -14.44
C GLU A 104 -3.35 1.94 -15.05
N GLY A 105 -3.32 0.90 -14.22
CA GLY A 105 -2.91 -0.45 -14.60
C GLY A 105 -3.63 -1.05 -15.80
N PRO A 106 -4.97 -0.98 -15.91
CA PRO A 106 -5.71 -1.50 -17.06
C PRO A 106 -5.23 -0.90 -18.40
N ASP A 107 -4.95 0.40 -18.43
CA ASP A 107 -4.49 1.07 -19.65
C ASP A 107 -3.03 0.74 -19.97
N ALA A 108 -2.19 0.57 -18.95
CA ALA A 108 -0.82 0.12 -19.11
C ALA A 108 -0.75 -1.28 -19.76
N VAL A 109 -1.62 -2.20 -19.32
CA VAL A 109 -1.74 -3.54 -19.94
C VAL A 109 -2.25 -3.44 -21.39
N ARG A 110 -3.23 -2.57 -21.67
CA ARG A 110 -3.71 -2.35 -23.05
C ARG A 110 -2.61 -1.79 -23.96
N ARG A 111 -1.76 -0.89 -23.47
CA ARG A 111 -0.59 -0.39 -24.20
C ARG A 111 0.43 -1.49 -24.46
N LEU A 112 0.70 -2.34 -23.47
CA LEU A 112 1.55 -3.53 -23.64
C LEU A 112 1.01 -4.48 -24.73
N MET A 113 -0.31 -4.71 -24.78
CA MET A 113 -0.94 -5.49 -25.87
C MET A 113 -0.76 -4.82 -27.23
N LYS A 114 -0.90 -3.49 -27.32
CA LYS A 114 -0.64 -2.73 -28.56
C LYS A 114 0.82 -2.84 -29.02
N ARG A 115 1.76 -2.99 -28.08
CA ARG A 115 3.19 -3.24 -28.35
C ARG A 115 3.50 -4.69 -28.75
N GLY A 116 2.49 -5.56 -28.77
CA GLY A 116 2.59 -6.90 -29.35
C GLY A 116 2.47 -8.05 -28.36
N ALA A 117 2.20 -7.79 -27.08
CA ALA A 117 1.95 -8.83 -26.09
C ALA A 117 0.61 -9.54 -26.35
N ARG A 118 0.62 -10.88 -26.27
CA ARG A 118 -0.50 -11.75 -26.57
C ARG A 118 -0.86 -12.57 -25.34
N PHE A 119 -2.00 -12.24 -24.74
CA PHE A 119 -2.53 -12.95 -23.59
C PHE A 119 -3.53 -14.04 -23.99
N ASP A 120 -3.66 -15.05 -23.14
CA ASP A 120 -4.57 -16.17 -23.34
C ASP A 120 -6.03 -15.69 -23.35
N ARG A 121 -6.85 -16.33 -24.18
CA ARG A 121 -8.25 -15.96 -24.40
C ARG A 121 -9.16 -17.17 -24.29
N ALA A 122 -10.32 -16.97 -23.69
CA ALA A 122 -11.40 -17.95 -23.69
C ALA A 122 -11.96 -18.16 -25.11
N PRO A 123 -12.71 -19.25 -25.39
CA PRO A 123 -13.30 -19.51 -26.70
C PRO A 123 -14.18 -18.37 -27.25
N GLY A 124 -14.76 -17.55 -26.38
CA GLY A 124 -15.55 -16.36 -26.75
C GLY A 124 -14.72 -15.14 -27.15
N GLY A 125 -13.39 -15.20 -27.08
CA GLY A 125 -12.47 -14.11 -27.43
C GLY A 125 -12.12 -13.17 -26.26
N GLU A 126 -12.79 -13.28 -25.12
CA GLU A 126 -12.44 -12.53 -23.90
C GLU A 126 -11.10 -13.00 -23.31
N LEU A 127 -10.42 -12.11 -22.58
CA LEU A 127 -9.18 -12.46 -21.88
C LEU A 127 -9.45 -13.51 -20.80
N GLU A 128 -8.59 -14.52 -20.72
CA GLU A 128 -8.63 -15.49 -19.63
C GLU A 128 -7.99 -14.87 -18.37
N LEU A 129 -8.76 -14.80 -17.28
CA LEU A 129 -8.33 -14.21 -16.02
C LEU A 129 -8.28 -15.27 -14.92
N THR A 130 -7.16 -15.32 -14.21
CA THR A 130 -6.97 -16.20 -13.05
C THR A 130 -6.91 -15.41 -11.74
N ARG A 131 -6.82 -16.15 -10.63
CA ARG A 131 -6.69 -15.61 -9.27
C ARG A 131 -5.46 -16.22 -8.59
N GLU A 132 -4.65 -15.39 -7.94
CA GLU A 132 -3.48 -15.79 -7.14
C GLU A 132 -3.60 -15.32 -5.70
N GLY A 133 -2.62 -15.68 -4.87
CA GLY A 133 -2.59 -15.39 -3.44
C GLY A 133 -2.83 -13.91 -3.13
N GLY A 134 -3.78 -13.65 -2.23
CA GLY A 134 -4.17 -12.33 -1.75
C GLY A 134 -5.23 -11.60 -2.59
N HIS A 135 -5.59 -12.10 -3.79
CA HIS A 135 -6.64 -11.48 -4.61
C HIS A 135 -8.03 -12.05 -4.28
N ARG A 136 -9.04 -11.16 -4.19
CA ARG A 136 -10.45 -11.56 -4.04
C ARG A 136 -11.18 -11.80 -5.37
N ARG A 137 -10.69 -11.23 -6.47
CA ARG A 137 -11.25 -11.36 -7.84
C ARG A 137 -10.28 -12.04 -8.81
N HIS A 138 -10.83 -12.55 -9.91
CA HIS A 138 -10.07 -13.06 -11.05
C HIS A 138 -9.62 -11.87 -11.91
N ARG A 139 -8.39 -11.39 -11.70
CA ARG A 139 -7.87 -10.18 -12.37
C ARG A 139 -6.48 -10.32 -12.95
N ILE A 140 -5.94 -11.54 -12.92
CA ILE A 140 -4.57 -11.79 -13.35
C ILE A 140 -4.63 -12.30 -14.77
N VAL A 141 -4.20 -11.46 -15.70
CA VAL A 141 -4.06 -11.83 -17.10
C VAL A 141 -2.74 -12.60 -17.29
N HIS A 142 -2.79 -13.70 -18.04
CA HIS A 142 -1.65 -14.58 -18.27
C HIS A 142 -1.46 -14.93 -19.75
N ALA A 143 -0.30 -15.50 -20.08
CA ALA A 143 0.02 -15.97 -21.42
C ALA A 143 0.78 -17.31 -21.38
N GLY A 144 0.43 -18.21 -22.29
CA GLY A 144 1.08 -19.52 -22.43
C GLY A 144 0.91 -20.41 -21.20
N GLY A 145 -0.19 -20.27 -20.46
CA GLY A 145 -0.41 -20.95 -19.19
C GLY A 145 0.40 -20.33 -18.04
N ASP A 146 1.68 -20.69 -17.92
CA ASP A 146 2.59 -20.27 -16.83
C ASP A 146 3.85 -19.54 -17.34
N ALA A 147 3.75 -18.85 -18.49
CA ALA A 147 4.87 -18.23 -19.19
C ALA A 147 4.68 -16.72 -19.48
N THR A 148 3.86 -16.03 -18.68
CA THR A 148 3.46 -14.64 -18.94
C THR A 148 4.67 -13.70 -19.09
N GLY A 149 5.67 -13.83 -18.23
CA GLY A 149 6.88 -13.03 -18.26
C GLY A 149 7.70 -13.18 -19.55
N ALA A 150 7.76 -14.39 -20.10
CA ALA A 150 8.46 -14.66 -21.35
C ALA A 150 7.79 -13.96 -22.53
N GLU A 151 6.45 -13.96 -22.56
CA GLU A 151 5.66 -13.26 -23.57
C GLU A 151 5.81 -11.73 -23.46
N VAL A 152 5.75 -11.18 -22.24
CA VAL A 152 5.98 -9.75 -21.99
C VAL A 152 7.37 -9.32 -22.46
N GLN A 153 8.41 -10.09 -22.08
CA GLN A 153 9.78 -9.80 -22.50
C GLN A 153 9.92 -9.86 -24.02
N ARG A 154 9.35 -10.89 -24.67
CA ARG A 154 9.39 -11.03 -26.14
C ARG A 154 8.80 -9.80 -26.82
N ALA A 155 7.59 -9.40 -26.43
CA ALA A 155 6.90 -8.26 -27.04
C ALA A 155 7.69 -6.95 -26.89
N LEU A 156 8.22 -6.66 -25.69
CA LEU A 156 8.99 -5.44 -25.45
C LEU A 156 10.33 -5.43 -26.20
N VAL A 157 11.03 -6.57 -26.27
CA VAL A 157 12.28 -6.69 -27.03
C VAL A 157 12.05 -6.48 -28.52
N GLU A 158 10.98 -7.07 -29.08
CA GLU A 158 10.60 -6.84 -30.48
C GLU A 158 10.26 -5.37 -30.74
N ALA A 159 9.49 -4.74 -29.84
CA ALA A 159 9.15 -3.33 -29.95
C ALA A 159 10.41 -2.44 -29.93
N VAL A 160 11.36 -2.67 -29.02
CA VAL A 160 12.61 -1.89 -28.95
C VAL A 160 13.44 -2.05 -30.22
N ARG A 161 13.57 -3.27 -30.73
CA ARG A 161 14.30 -3.55 -31.99
C ARG A 161 13.68 -2.89 -33.22
N ALA A 162 12.40 -2.51 -33.16
CA ALA A 162 11.70 -1.79 -34.22
C ALA A 162 11.88 -0.25 -34.13
N THR A 163 12.65 0.25 -33.16
CA THR A 163 12.90 1.69 -32.95
C THR A 163 14.37 2.05 -33.17
N SER A 164 14.70 3.35 -33.04
CA SER A 164 16.07 3.86 -33.05
C SER A 164 16.75 3.87 -31.67
N ILE A 165 16.18 3.21 -30.66
CA ILE A 165 16.77 3.11 -29.33
C ILE A 165 18.10 2.36 -29.42
N GLU A 166 19.17 2.95 -28.88
CA GLU A 166 20.47 2.31 -28.82
C GLU A 166 20.53 1.37 -27.62
N VAL A 167 21.13 0.18 -27.80
CA VAL A 167 21.28 -0.82 -26.75
C VAL A 167 22.76 -1.20 -26.61
N ILE A 168 23.27 -1.16 -25.38
CA ILE A 168 24.55 -1.78 -25.01
C ILE A 168 24.24 -3.01 -24.15
N GLU A 169 24.43 -4.19 -24.74
CA GLU A 169 24.39 -5.47 -24.03
C GLU A 169 25.73 -5.75 -23.33
N HIS A 170 25.73 -6.69 -22.40
CA HIS A 170 26.91 -7.10 -21.64
C HIS A 170 27.61 -5.94 -20.92
N ALA A 171 26.84 -4.99 -20.38
CA ALA A 171 27.36 -3.80 -19.73
C ALA A 171 26.92 -3.66 -18.26
N LEU A 172 27.89 -3.69 -17.36
CA LEU A 172 27.70 -3.47 -15.92
C LEU A 172 27.82 -1.97 -15.61
N VAL A 173 26.77 -1.36 -15.07
CA VAL A 173 26.86 0.00 -14.54
C VAL A 173 27.74 0.02 -13.28
N LEU A 174 28.58 1.05 -13.13
CA LEU A 174 29.49 1.18 -12.01
C LEU A 174 29.02 2.25 -11.03
N ASP A 175 29.05 3.52 -11.42
CA ASP A 175 28.69 4.65 -10.55
C ASP A 175 27.93 5.74 -11.30
N LEU A 176 27.15 6.53 -10.55
CA LEU A 176 26.48 7.72 -11.06
C LEU A 176 27.50 8.85 -11.28
N LEU A 177 27.43 9.51 -12.44
CA LEU A 177 28.11 10.78 -12.66
C LEU A 177 27.22 11.92 -12.17
N LYS A 178 27.79 12.84 -11.38
CA LYS A 178 27.08 14.01 -10.86
C LYS A 178 27.64 15.32 -11.41
N ASP A 179 26.78 16.33 -11.57
CA ASP A 179 27.22 17.69 -11.87
C ASP A 179 27.59 18.49 -10.61
N SER A 180 27.94 19.77 -10.77
CA SER A 180 28.34 20.65 -9.67
C SER A 180 27.24 20.96 -8.67
N GLU A 181 25.98 20.70 -9.01
CA GLU A 181 24.82 20.86 -8.12
C GLU A 181 24.45 19.53 -7.44
N GLY A 182 25.20 18.45 -7.69
CA GLY A 182 24.94 17.13 -7.14
C GLY A 182 23.84 16.35 -7.89
N ARG A 183 23.38 16.85 -9.04
CA ARG A 183 22.36 16.19 -9.87
C ARG A 183 22.97 15.10 -10.73
N ALA A 184 22.19 14.10 -11.11
CA ALA A 184 22.60 13.09 -12.07
C ALA A 184 22.94 13.73 -13.42
N ALA A 185 24.11 13.36 -13.95
CA ALA A 185 24.65 13.82 -15.23
C ALA A 185 25.09 12.65 -16.12
N GLY A 186 24.73 11.41 -15.75
CA GLY A 186 25.12 10.22 -16.48
C GLY A 186 25.58 9.07 -15.58
N VAL A 187 26.24 8.08 -16.16
CA VAL A 187 26.80 6.91 -15.46
C VAL A 187 28.14 6.50 -16.05
N THR A 188 28.99 5.87 -15.24
CA THR A 188 30.08 5.02 -15.74
C THR A 188 29.61 3.58 -15.84
N LEU A 189 30.16 2.85 -16.80
CA LEU A 189 29.83 1.44 -17.02
C LEU A 189 31.04 0.69 -17.58
N HIS A 190 31.05 -0.62 -17.41
CA HIS A 190 32.00 -1.53 -18.02
C HIS A 190 31.30 -2.42 -19.04
N VAL A 191 31.74 -2.37 -20.30
CA VAL A 191 31.30 -3.31 -21.35
C VAL A 191 32.20 -4.53 -21.31
N MET A 192 31.58 -5.70 -21.19
CA MET A 192 32.24 -7.00 -21.08
C MET A 192 32.43 -7.60 -22.48
N GLY A 193 33.68 -7.89 -22.84
CA GLY A 193 34.05 -8.53 -24.10
C GLY A 193 34.51 -7.54 -25.18
N GLU A 194 35.26 -8.06 -26.15
CA GLU A 194 35.83 -7.26 -27.25
C GLU A 194 34.73 -6.78 -28.20
N GLY A 195 34.73 -5.48 -28.52
CA GLY A 195 33.73 -4.87 -29.40
C GLY A 195 34.02 -3.42 -29.78
N ALA A 196 33.06 -2.75 -30.41
CA ALA A 196 33.18 -1.33 -30.77
C ALA A 196 33.27 -0.39 -29.55
N ARG A 197 32.72 -0.85 -28.41
CA ARG A 197 32.91 -0.30 -27.07
C ARG A 197 33.42 -1.43 -26.18
N ASP A 198 34.52 -1.20 -25.49
CA ASP A 198 35.15 -2.17 -24.60
C ASP A 198 35.73 -1.41 -23.39
N GLY A 199 35.89 -2.11 -22.28
CA GLY A 199 36.44 -1.58 -21.04
C GLY A 199 35.47 -0.62 -20.34
N VAL A 200 36.02 0.27 -19.54
CA VAL A 200 35.24 1.27 -18.80
C VAL A 200 34.94 2.46 -19.71
N GLY A 201 33.68 2.90 -19.73
CA GLY A 201 33.23 4.09 -20.43
C GLY A 201 32.30 4.96 -19.59
N ALA A 202 31.89 6.08 -20.18
CA ALA A 202 30.96 7.03 -19.59
C ALA A 202 29.79 7.32 -20.54
N VAL A 203 28.59 7.36 -19.99
CA VAL A 203 27.39 7.87 -20.67
C VAL A 203 27.04 9.17 -19.98
N HIS A 204 27.03 10.27 -20.70
CA HIS A 204 26.49 11.54 -20.22
C HIS A 204 25.01 11.63 -20.59
N ALA A 205 24.18 11.98 -19.62
CA ALA A 205 22.74 12.09 -19.83
C ALA A 205 22.09 13.10 -18.88
N ARG A 206 21.03 13.77 -19.35
CA ARG A 206 20.19 14.67 -18.51
C ARG A 206 19.32 13.91 -17.51
N ALA A 207 19.02 12.63 -17.80
CA ALA A 207 18.24 11.76 -16.93
C ALA A 207 18.81 10.34 -16.93
N VAL A 208 18.93 9.77 -15.73
CA VAL A 208 19.35 8.39 -15.50
C VAL A 208 18.18 7.64 -14.88
N VAL A 209 17.80 6.51 -15.46
CA VAL A 209 16.69 5.68 -14.97
C VAL A 209 17.22 4.32 -14.53
N LEU A 210 17.10 4.00 -13.25
CA LEU A 210 17.44 2.69 -12.71
C LEU A 210 16.24 1.75 -12.86
N ALA A 211 16.45 0.65 -13.59
CA ALA A 211 15.51 -0.45 -13.77
C ALA A 211 16.25 -1.80 -13.70
N SER A 212 17.26 -1.89 -12.84
CA SER A 212 18.26 -2.96 -12.80
C SER A 212 17.79 -4.27 -12.16
N GLY A 213 16.54 -4.35 -11.73
CA GLY A 213 16.00 -5.48 -10.97
C GLY A 213 16.45 -5.50 -9.49
N GLY A 214 16.07 -6.57 -8.79
CA GLY A 214 16.26 -6.70 -7.35
C GLY A 214 17.62 -7.21 -6.87
N ILE A 215 17.61 -7.71 -5.64
CA ILE A 215 18.80 -8.03 -4.84
C ILE A 215 18.94 -9.53 -4.51
N GLY A 216 18.24 -10.41 -5.23
CA GLY A 216 18.12 -11.84 -4.89
C GLY A 216 19.46 -12.57 -4.73
N GLN A 217 20.48 -12.20 -5.50
CA GLN A 217 21.81 -12.82 -5.43
C GLN A 217 22.60 -12.48 -4.16
N VAL A 218 22.07 -11.64 -3.26
CA VAL A 218 22.57 -11.49 -1.89
C VAL A 218 22.41 -12.78 -1.09
N TYR A 219 21.45 -13.64 -1.45
CA TYR A 219 21.21 -14.93 -0.85
C TYR A 219 21.84 -16.06 -1.66
N ALA A 220 22.07 -17.21 -1.02
CA ALA A 220 22.65 -18.39 -1.67
C ALA A 220 21.66 -19.04 -2.63
N ALA A 221 20.38 -19.04 -2.29
CA ALA A 221 19.30 -19.55 -3.14
C ALA A 221 18.27 -18.43 -3.39
N THR A 222 17.91 -18.25 -4.65
CA THR A 222 16.93 -17.25 -5.08
C THR A 222 16.23 -17.70 -6.34
N THR A 223 15.03 -17.18 -6.61
CA THR A 223 14.38 -17.33 -7.93
C THR A 223 14.88 -16.32 -8.96
N ASN A 224 15.60 -15.29 -8.52
CA ASN A 224 16.11 -14.24 -9.41
C ASN A 224 17.29 -14.76 -10.26
N PRO A 225 17.45 -14.28 -11.50
CA PRO A 225 18.58 -14.67 -12.34
C PRO A 225 19.92 -14.20 -11.77
N ALA A 226 21.02 -14.76 -12.31
CA ALA A 226 22.39 -14.47 -11.86
C ALA A 226 22.77 -12.98 -11.92
N VAL A 227 22.11 -12.21 -12.78
CA VAL A 227 22.35 -10.77 -12.96
C VAL A 227 21.77 -9.89 -11.84
N SER A 228 20.86 -10.40 -11.00
CA SER A 228 20.17 -9.62 -9.96
C SER A 228 21.03 -9.44 -8.69
N THR A 229 22.17 -8.76 -8.84
CA THR A 229 23.19 -8.54 -7.78
C THR A 229 23.01 -7.22 -7.02
N GLY A 230 21.88 -6.53 -7.18
CA GLY A 230 21.61 -5.27 -6.48
C GLY A 230 22.42 -4.08 -6.96
N ASP A 231 22.89 -4.11 -8.21
CA ASP A 231 23.83 -3.12 -8.75
C ASP A 231 23.25 -1.69 -8.71
N GLY A 232 22.00 -1.50 -9.12
CA GLY A 232 21.34 -0.19 -9.09
C GLY A 232 21.08 0.33 -7.68
N VAL A 233 20.72 -0.53 -6.73
CA VAL A 233 20.55 -0.15 -5.31
C VAL A 233 21.89 0.30 -4.73
N ALA A 234 22.97 -0.44 -5.00
CA ALA A 234 24.31 -0.09 -4.54
C ALA A 234 24.82 1.22 -5.17
N LEU A 235 24.58 1.43 -6.47
CA LEU A 235 24.87 2.69 -7.16
C LEU A 235 24.11 3.87 -6.54
N ALA A 236 22.81 3.69 -6.27
CA ALA A 236 21.97 4.73 -5.66
C ALA A 236 22.48 5.11 -4.26
N LEU A 237 22.83 4.13 -3.43
CA LEU A 237 23.44 4.37 -2.11
C LEU A 237 24.73 5.18 -2.23
N ARG A 238 25.65 4.76 -3.11
CA ARG A 238 26.91 5.48 -3.37
C ARG A 238 26.71 6.89 -3.92
N ALA A 239 25.66 7.10 -4.71
CA ALA A 239 25.30 8.41 -5.22
C ALA A 239 24.78 9.36 -4.13
N GLY A 240 24.38 8.83 -2.96
CA GLY A 240 23.74 9.57 -1.86
C GLY A 240 22.21 9.53 -1.91
N ALA A 241 21.62 8.65 -2.72
CA ALA A 241 20.17 8.48 -2.77
C ALA A 241 19.65 7.75 -1.52
N VAL A 242 18.40 8.04 -1.16
CA VAL A 242 17.69 7.36 -0.08
C VAL A 242 17.22 5.99 -0.56
N VAL A 243 17.59 4.94 0.16
CA VAL A 243 17.04 3.60 0.04
C VAL A 243 16.08 3.35 1.20
N ARG A 244 14.88 2.87 0.91
CA ARG A 244 13.80 2.67 1.88
C ARG A 244 13.50 1.18 2.03
N ASP A 245 13.24 0.75 3.26
CA ASP A 245 12.56 -0.52 3.58
C ASP A 245 13.25 -1.78 3.04
N ILE A 246 14.57 -1.72 2.87
CA ILE A 246 15.35 -2.78 2.22
C ILE A 246 15.35 -4.11 2.99
N GLU A 247 14.93 -4.11 4.26
CA GLU A 247 14.75 -5.30 5.09
C GLU A 247 13.56 -6.18 4.66
N PHE A 248 12.62 -5.64 3.89
CA PHE A 248 11.44 -6.37 3.41
C PHE A 248 11.75 -7.11 2.09
N VAL A 249 12.35 -8.28 2.25
CA VAL A 249 12.59 -9.24 1.16
C VAL A 249 11.58 -10.38 1.28
N GLN A 250 10.78 -10.58 0.23
CA GLN A 250 9.84 -11.69 0.14
C GLN A 250 10.60 -12.96 -0.26
N PHE A 251 10.35 -14.04 0.49
CA PHE A 251 10.82 -15.38 0.18
C PHE A 251 9.65 -16.18 -0.38
N HIS A 252 9.81 -16.76 -1.56
CA HIS A 252 8.78 -17.63 -2.12
C HIS A 252 8.82 -18.98 -1.38
N PRO A 253 7.69 -19.53 -0.92
CA PRO A 253 7.69 -20.75 -0.10
C PRO A 253 8.16 -22.00 -0.84
N THR A 254 7.80 -22.13 -2.13
CA THR A 254 7.97 -23.35 -2.92
C THR A 254 8.93 -23.15 -4.08
N VAL A 255 10.22 -23.29 -3.81
CA VAL A 255 11.27 -23.34 -4.84
C VAL A 255 11.86 -24.74 -4.85
N LEU A 256 12.12 -25.28 -6.04
CA LEU A 256 12.59 -26.65 -6.21
C LEU A 256 13.93 -26.81 -5.46
N TRP A 257 13.98 -27.74 -4.52
CA TRP A 257 15.19 -28.04 -3.78
C TRP A 257 16.01 -29.06 -4.57
N LEU A 258 17.21 -28.66 -5.01
CA LEU A 258 18.10 -29.44 -5.88
C LEU A 258 19.33 -30.01 -5.14
N GLY A 259 19.33 -29.97 -3.81
CA GLY A 259 20.44 -30.40 -2.97
C GLY A 259 21.10 -29.24 -2.20
N ALA A 260 21.85 -29.60 -1.16
CA ALA A 260 22.50 -28.64 -0.25
C ALA A 260 23.57 -27.76 -0.92
N ASP A 261 24.18 -28.25 -2.01
CA ASP A 261 25.19 -27.51 -2.78
C ASP A 261 24.57 -26.60 -3.86
N SER A 262 23.24 -26.62 -4.02
CA SER A 262 22.56 -25.81 -5.02
C SER A 262 22.57 -24.34 -4.62
N THR A 263 23.10 -23.48 -5.49
CA THR A 263 23.20 -22.03 -5.26
C THR A 263 22.80 -21.26 -6.52
N GLY A 264 22.53 -19.96 -6.36
CA GLY A 264 22.08 -19.08 -7.43
C GLY A 264 20.59 -19.23 -7.73
N GLN A 265 20.25 -19.14 -9.02
CA GLN A 265 18.87 -19.21 -9.49
C GLN A 265 18.32 -20.64 -9.34
N GLN A 266 17.24 -20.78 -8.60
CA GLN A 266 16.53 -22.03 -8.38
C GLN A 266 15.17 -22.00 -9.09
N PRO A 267 14.70 -23.13 -9.64
CA PRO A 267 13.42 -23.15 -10.32
C PRO A 267 12.23 -22.92 -9.38
N LEU A 268 11.36 -21.98 -9.76
CA LEU A 268 10.14 -21.66 -9.04
C LEU A 268 9.06 -22.72 -9.31
N VAL A 269 8.45 -23.25 -8.24
CA VAL A 269 7.20 -24.01 -8.30
C VAL A 269 6.06 -23.07 -7.92
N SER A 270 5.31 -22.61 -8.92
CA SER A 270 4.28 -21.57 -8.76
C SER A 270 3.30 -21.85 -7.62
N GLU A 271 2.89 -20.79 -6.94
CA GLU A 271 1.81 -20.79 -5.94
C GLU A 271 0.47 -21.27 -6.52
N ALA A 272 0.27 -21.16 -7.84
CA ALA A 272 -0.88 -21.72 -8.52
C ALA A 272 -1.03 -23.24 -8.29
N VAL A 273 0.07 -23.96 -8.08
CA VAL A 273 0.04 -25.40 -7.75
C VAL A 273 -0.66 -25.65 -6.42
N ARG A 274 -0.39 -24.84 -5.38
CA ARG A 274 -1.11 -24.87 -4.10
C ARG A 274 -2.56 -24.42 -4.27
N GLY A 275 -2.78 -23.36 -5.05
CA GLY A 275 -4.11 -22.85 -5.41
C GLY A 275 -5.03 -23.88 -6.05
N GLU A 276 -4.47 -24.83 -6.81
CA GLU A 276 -5.18 -25.91 -7.46
C GLU A 276 -5.40 -27.15 -6.57
N GLY A 277 -4.92 -27.13 -5.32
CA GLY A 277 -5.19 -28.16 -4.30
C GLY A 277 -3.95 -28.93 -3.77
N ALA A 278 -2.73 -28.60 -4.21
CA ALA A 278 -1.53 -29.22 -3.65
C ALA A 278 -1.25 -28.72 -2.23
N PHE A 279 -0.68 -29.58 -1.40
CA PHE A 279 -0.44 -29.28 0.01
C PHE A 279 0.98 -29.65 0.43
N LEU A 280 1.52 -28.90 1.40
CA LEU A 280 2.85 -29.10 1.94
C LEU A 280 2.83 -30.22 2.97
N VAL A 281 3.80 -31.13 2.88
CA VAL A 281 4.01 -32.21 3.83
C VAL A 281 5.45 -32.27 4.32
N ASP A 282 5.65 -32.65 5.58
CA ASP A 282 6.97 -32.93 6.11
C ASP A 282 7.49 -34.31 5.66
N HIS A 283 8.68 -34.69 6.13
CA HIS A 283 9.30 -35.99 5.80
C HIS A 283 8.54 -37.21 6.35
N GLU A 284 7.57 -37.00 7.25
CA GLU A 284 6.69 -38.06 7.78
C GLU A 284 5.35 -38.12 7.03
N GLY A 285 5.15 -37.23 6.04
CA GLY A 285 3.93 -37.14 5.25
C GLY A 285 2.81 -36.35 5.94
N ARG A 286 3.09 -35.64 7.04
CA ARG A 286 2.10 -34.83 7.76
C ARG A 286 1.92 -33.48 7.07
N ALA A 287 0.67 -33.14 6.78
CA ALA A 287 0.27 -31.85 6.23
C ALA A 287 0.28 -30.75 7.30
N PHE A 288 1.47 -30.26 7.65
CA PHE A 288 1.71 -29.41 8.83
C PHE A 288 1.03 -28.03 8.77
N MET A 289 0.72 -27.50 7.59
CA MET A 289 0.08 -26.18 7.46
C MET A 289 -1.31 -26.11 8.09
N ARG A 290 -2.01 -27.25 8.24
CA ARG A 290 -3.34 -27.32 8.86
C ARG A 290 -3.32 -26.91 10.34
N ASP A 291 -2.20 -27.12 11.01
CA ASP A 291 -2.01 -26.75 12.42
C ASP A 291 -1.47 -25.32 12.59
N VAL A 292 -1.16 -24.64 11.47
CA VAL A 292 -0.51 -23.31 11.45
C VAL A 292 -1.50 -22.18 11.15
N HIS A 293 -2.39 -22.36 10.17
CA HIS A 293 -3.33 -21.33 9.74
C HIS A 293 -4.62 -21.96 9.22
N GLU A 294 -5.76 -21.28 9.42
CA GLU A 294 -7.08 -21.73 8.93
C GLU A 294 -7.18 -21.91 7.41
N LEU A 295 -6.30 -21.26 6.63
CA LEU A 295 -6.22 -21.37 5.17
C LEU A 295 -5.21 -22.44 4.73
N ALA A 296 -4.55 -23.10 5.69
CA ALA A 296 -3.48 -24.06 5.47
C ALA A 296 -2.47 -23.57 4.41
N ASP A 297 -2.26 -24.32 3.33
CA ASP A 297 -1.30 -24.04 2.26
C ASP A 297 -1.62 -22.80 1.42
N LEU A 298 -2.81 -22.22 1.58
CA LEU A 298 -3.25 -20.97 0.94
C LEU A 298 -3.07 -19.75 1.84
N ALA A 299 -2.43 -19.90 3.01
CA ALA A 299 -2.05 -18.76 3.85
C ALA A 299 -1.10 -17.80 3.11
N PRO A 300 -0.96 -16.54 3.57
CA PRO A 300 -0.01 -15.57 3.02
C PRO A 300 1.43 -16.12 2.92
N ARG A 301 2.19 -15.67 1.91
CA ARG A 301 3.52 -16.21 1.58
C ARG A 301 4.50 -16.20 2.76
N ASP A 302 4.52 -15.11 3.51
CA ASP A 302 5.34 -14.94 4.71
C ASP A 302 5.00 -16.00 5.77
N VAL A 303 3.72 -16.28 6.00
CA VAL A 303 3.25 -17.32 6.93
C VAL A 303 3.72 -18.71 6.47
N VAL A 304 3.52 -19.05 5.20
CA VAL A 304 3.90 -20.36 4.65
C VAL A 304 5.41 -20.54 4.67
N ALA A 305 6.19 -19.55 4.20
CA ALA A 305 7.65 -19.61 4.21
C ALA A 305 8.21 -19.75 5.63
N LYS A 306 7.62 -19.04 6.60
CA LYS A 306 7.97 -19.16 8.03
C LYS A 306 7.68 -20.56 8.56
N ALA A 307 6.52 -21.12 8.24
CA ALA A 307 6.13 -22.47 8.67
C ALA A 307 7.11 -23.51 8.13
N ILE A 308 7.44 -23.46 6.83
CA ILE A 308 8.43 -24.36 6.22
C ILE A 308 9.78 -24.23 6.92
N MET A 309 10.28 -23.01 7.16
CA MET A 309 11.55 -22.79 7.84
C MET A 309 11.58 -23.32 9.28
N ARG A 310 10.47 -23.19 10.02
CA ARG A 310 10.34 -23.76 11.36
C ARG A 310 10.35 -25.29 11.30
N THR A 311 9.56 -25.89 10.42
CA THR A 311 9.54 -27.36 10.23
C THR A 311 10.91 -27.90 9.83
N MET A 312 11.62 -27.24 8.91
CA MET A 312 12.99 -27.59 8.53
C MET A 312 13.95 -27.55 9.74
N ARG A 313 13.91 -26.48 10.54
CA ARG A 313 14.73 -26.35 11.76
C ARG A 313 14.39 -27.41 12.82
N GLU A 314 13.11 -27.66 13.07
CA GLU A 314 12.63 -28.62 14.08
C GLU A 314 12.97 -30.07 13.72
N THR A 315 12.88 -30.41 12.42
CA THR A 315 13.15 -31.77 11.93
C THR A 315 14.61 -32.01 11.55
N GLY A 316 15.43 -30.96 11.51
CA GLY A 316 16.82 -31.03 11.04
C GLY A 316 16.94 -31.41 9.56
N ARG A 317 15.98 -30.96 8.73
CA ARG A 317 15.90 -31.25 7.30
C ARG A 317 16.06 -29.97 6.48
N ASP A 318 16.62 -30.10 5.29
CA ASP A 318 16.94 -28.96 4.41
C ASP A 318 15.79 -28.56 3.47
N HIS A 319 14.72 -29.35 3.43
CA HIS A 319 13.53 -29.11 2.61
C HIS A 319 12.29 -29.77 3.20
N VAL A 320 11.13 -29.44 2.63
CA VAL A 320 9.86 -30.15 2.81
C VAL A 320 9.35 -30.60 1.45
N TYR A 321 8.15 -31.17 1.38
CA TYR A 321 7.58 -31.63 0.13
C TYR A 321 6.28 -30.89 -0.21
N LEU A 322 6.05 -30.65 -1.50
CA LEU A 322 4.76 -30.23 -2.04
C LEU A 322 4.09 -31.42 -2.75
N ASP A 323 2.95 -31.87 -2.24
CA ASP A 323 2.23 -33.03 -2.76
C ASP A 323 1.06 -32.60 -3.67
N GLY A 324 1.24 -32.77 -4.97
CA GLY A 324 0.22 -32.57 -6.01
C GLY A 324 -0.09 -33.85 -6.80
N ARG A 325 0.22 -35.04 -6.28
CA ARG A 325 0.08 -36.31 -7.02
C ARG A 325 -1.35 -36.58 -7.48
N HIS A 326 -2.33 -36.14 -6.69
CA HIS A 326 -3.76 -36.30 -6.96
C HIS A 326 -4.26 -35.54 -8.21
N PHE A 327 -3.47 -34.61 -8.75
CA PHE A 327 -3.80 -33.91 -10.00
C PHE A 327 -3.77 -34.82 -11.23
N GLY A 328 -3.01 -35.91 -11.18
CA GLY A 328 -2.78 -36.78 -12.33
C GLY A 328 -1.90 -36.13 -13.43
N ARG A 329 -1.46 -36.95 -14.38
CA ARG A 329 -0.51 -36.53 -15.43
C ARG A 329 -1.05 -35.43 -16.36
N GLU A 330 -2.33 -35.50 -16.69
CA GLU A 330 -2.97 -34.58 -17.65
C GLU A 330 -2.96 -33.15 -17.13
N LYS A 331 -3.35 -32.93 -15.87
CA LYS A 331 -3.38 -31.59 -15.26
C LYS A 331 -1.98 -30.99 -15.16
N TRP A 332 -0.98 -31.78 -14.74
CA TRP A 332 0.42 -31.32 -14.74
C TRP A 332 0.91 -30.92 -16.13
N ALA A 333 0.65 -31.73 -17.15
CA ALA A 333 1.14 -31.49 -18.51
C ALA A 333 0.45 -30.30 -19.21
N THR A 334 -0.80 -29.98 -18.84
CA THR A 334 -1.59 -28.95 -19.51
C THR A 334 -1.64 -27.64 -18.74
N ARG A 335 -1.83 -27.68 -17.41
CA ARG A 335 -1.96 -26.48 -16.57
C ARG A 335 -0.63 -25.94 -16.06
N PHE A 336 0.36 -26.82 -15.88
CA PHE A 336 1.68 -26.49 -15.34
C PHE A 336 2.83 -27.03 -16.21
N PRO A 337 2.79 -26.82 -17.55
CA PRO A 337 3.70 -27.47 -18.47
C PRO A 337 5.17 -27.15 -18.18
N THR A 338 5.48 -25.90 -17.81
CA THR A 338 6.85 -25.46 -17.50
C THR A 338 7.34 -26.12 -16.22
N ILE A 339 6.53 -26.13 -15.16
CA ILE A 339 6.88 -26.78 -13.88
C ILE A 339 7.04 -28.29 -14.06
N TYR A 340 6.14 -28.92 -14.84
CA TYR A 340 6.20 -30.36 -15.11
C TYR A 340 7.49 -30.74 -15.85
N ALA A 341 7.85 -29.97 -16.87
CA ALA A 341 9.09 -30.18 -17.63
C ALA A 341 10.34 -30.03 -16.74
N VAL A 342 10.40 -28.97 -15.93
CA VAL A 342 11.54 -28.71 -15.04
C VAL A 342 11.67 -29.80 -13.97
N CYS A 343 10.58 -30.23 -13.33
CA CYS A 343 10.64 -31.33 -12.36
C CYS A 343 11.22 -32.60 -13.01
N ARG A 344 10.74 -32.93 -14.22
CA ARG A 344 11.18 -34.10 -14.97
C ARG A 344 12.64 -34.02 -15.42
N GLU A 345 13.13 -32.83 -15.78
CA GLU A 345 14.55 -32.58 -16.08
C GLU A 345 15.44 -32.91 -14.88
N HIS A 346 14.96 -32.62 -13.67
CA HIS A 346 15.63 -32.96 -12.42
C HIS A 346 15.27 -34.34 -11.85
N GLY A 347 14.65 -35.21 -12.66
CA GLY A 347 14.35 -36.59 -12.29
C GLY A 347 13.17 -36.78 -11.33
N ILE A 348 12.32 -35.78 -11.16
CA ILE A 348 11.14 -35.79 -10.28
C ILE A 348 9.89 -35.87 -11.14
N ASP A 349 9.03 -36.87 -10.91
CA ASP A 349 7.72 -36.96 -11.59
C ASP A 349 6.57 -36.56 -10.66
N PRO A 350 6.10 -35.30 -10.70
CA PRO A 350 5.14 -34.78 -9.73
C PRO A 350 3.75 -35.43 -9.82
N ALA A 351 3.50 -36.24 -10.85
CA ALA A 351 2.30 -37.07 -10.96
C ALA A 351 2.36 -38.36 -10.10
N VAL A 352 3.53 -38.76 -9.61
CA VAL A 352 3.69 -40.01 -8.83
C VAL A 352 4.48 -39.84 -7.54
N GLU A 353 5.32 -38.81 -7.42
CA GLU A 353 6.08 -38.48 -6.21
C GLU A 353 5.91 -36.99 -5.83
N PRO A 354 6.03 -36.62 -4.55
CA PRO A 354 5.92 -35.22 -4.15
C PRO A 354 7.19 -34.43 -4.46
N ILE A 355 7.06 -33.12 -4.68
CA ILE A 355 8.16 -32.25 -5.13
C ILE A 355 8.95 -31.74 -3.92
N PRO A 356 10.28 -31.93 -3.84
CA PRO A 356 11.10 -31.34 -2.78
C PRO A 356 11.17 -29.81 -2.95
N VAL A 357 10.79 -29.08 -1.92
CA VAL A 357 10.71 -27.61 -1.95
C VAL A 357 11.28 -26.96 -0.69
N ALA A 358 11.90 -25.79 -0.86
CA ALA A 358 12.36 -24.95 0.23
C ALA A 358 12.13 -23.45 -0.08
N PRO A 359 12.08 -22.56 0.93
CA PRO A 359 11.92 -21.14 0.69
C PRO A 359 13.19 -20.51 0.12
N ALA A 360 13.05 -19.62 -0.86
CA ALA A 360 14.18 -18.88 -1.43
C ALA A 360 13.81 -17.41 -1.70
N ALA A 361 14.82 -16.53 -1.70
CA ALA A 361 14.60 -15.10 -1.95
C ALA A 361 13.97 -14.87 -3.33
N HIS A 362 12.96 -14.01 -3.41
CA HIS A 362 12.12 -13.90 -4.61
C HIS A 362 11.91 -12.47 -5.10
N TYR A 363 11.61 -11.55 -4.19
CA TYR A 363 11.30 -10.16 -4.55
C TYR A 363 11.68 -9.21 -3.43
N ALA A 364 12.20 -8.03 -3.76
CA ALA A 364 12.47 -6.96 -2.81
C ALA A 364 11.34 -5.91 -2.83
N SER A 365 10.62 -5.74 -1.72
CA SER A 365 9.60 -4.69 -1.60
C SER A 365 10.22 -3.31 -1.34
N GLY A 366 11.37 -3.29 -0.64
CA GLY A 366 12.20 -2.11 -0.47
C GLY A 366 13.21 -1.92 -1.61
N GLY A 367 13.87 -0.76 -1.63
CA GLY A 367 14.74 -0.36 -2.74
C GLY A 367 15.00 1.14 -2.72
N VAL A 368 15.40 1.69 -3.88
CA VAL A 368 15.62 3.13 -4.04
C VAL A 368 14.29 3.87 -3.87
N ARG A 369 14.18 4.76 -2.88
CA ARG A 369 12.94 5.48 -2.58
C ARG A 369 12.59 6.41 -3.75
N THR A 370 11.35 6.34 -4.21
CA THR A 370 10.84 7.26 -5.24
C THR A 370 9.55 7.96 -4.83
N ASP A 371 9.27 9.10 -5.46
CA ASP A 371 7.93 9.67 -5.47
C ASP A 371 7.01 9.00 -6.52
N LEU A 372 5.78 9.48 -6.66
CA LEU A 372 4.79 8.98 -7.64
C LEU A 372 5.18 9.20 -9.11
N ARG A 373 6.27 9.92 -9.37
CA ARG A 373 6.82 10.17 -10.72
C ARG A 373 8.14 9.43 -10.93
N GLY A 374 8.52 8.55 -10.00
CA GLY A 374 9.73 7.76 -10.04
C GLY A 374 11.01 8.55 -9.75
N ARG A 375 10.92 9.80 -9.27
CA ARG A 375 12.09 10.61 -8.93
C ARG A 375 12.69 10.13 -7.61
N THR A 376 14.01 9.98 -7.57
CA THR A 376 14.74 9.66 -6.34
C THR A 376 15.06 10.93 -5.55
N SER A 377 15.71 10.80 -4.39
CA SER A 377 16.25 11.96 -3.65
C SER A 377 17.46 12.62 -4.32
N VAL A 378 17.98 12.05 -5.41
CA VAL A 378 19.03 12.65 -6.24
C VAL A 378 18.37 13.17 -7.51
N ASP A 379 18.41 14.48 -7.68
CA ASP A 379 17.82 15.17 -8.83
C ASP A 379 18.32 14.62 -10.17
N GLY A 380 17.40 14.27 -11.08
CA GLY A 380 17.73 13.69 -12.39
C GLY A 380 18.01 12.19 -12.37
N LEU A 381 18.05 11.55 -11.19
CA LEU A 381 18.04 10.10 -11.04
C LEU A 381 16.61 9.63 -10.75
N TYR A 382 16.16 8.65 -11.54
CA TYR A 382 14.86 8.01 -11.43
C TYR A 382 15.03 6.52 -11.15
N ALA A 383 14.01 5.88 -10.58
CA ALA A 383 13.99 4.42 -10.40
C ALA A 383 12.58 3.86 -10.57
N CYS A 384 12.46 2.66 -11.13
CA CYS A 384 11.19 1.91 -11.19
C CYS A 384 11.44 0.40 -11.33
N GLY A 385 10.42 -0.41 -11.05
CA GLY A 385 10.58 -1.85 -10.97
C GLY A 385 11.21 -2.28 -9.65
N GLU A 386 11.68 -3.52 -9.57
CA GLU A 386 12.19 -4.13 -8.33
C GLU A 386 13.43 -3.44 -7.71
N VAL A 387 14.09 -2.53 -8.41
CA VAL A 387 15.17 -1.70 -7.83
C VAL A 387 14.62 -0.59 -6.94
N ALA A 388 13.35 -0.20 -7.12
CA ALA A 388 12.72 0.94 -6.48
C ALA A 388 11.82 0.51 -5.32
N CYS A 389 11.69 1.40 -4.33
CA CYS A 389 10.59 1.40 -3.37
C CYS A 389 9.61 2.50 -3.79
N THR A 390 8.61 2.12 -4.58
CA THR A 390 7.56 3.03 -5.09
C THR A 390 6.45 3.31 -4.08
N GLY A 391 6.45 2.61 -2.94
CA GLY A 391 5.39 2.65 -1.93
C GLY A 391 4.26 1.65 -2.18
N VAL A 392 4.20 0.97 -3.33
CA VAL A 392 3.10 0.05 -3.66
C VAL A 392 3.06 -1.19 -2.78
N HIS A 393 4.21 -1.74 -2.40
CA HIS A 393 4.31 -3.10 -1.85
C HIS A 393 4.30 -3.18 -0.33
N GLY A 394 4.53 -2.07 0.37
CA GLY A 394 4.66 -2.05 1.83
C GLY A 394 5.61 -3.14 2.36
N ALA A 395 5.22 -3.81 3.44
CA ALA A 395 6.02 -4.85 4.07
C ALA A 395 5.98 -6.21 3.33
N ASN A 396 5.08 -6.38 2.36
CA ASN A 396 4.92 -7.63 1.61
C ASN A 396 4.14 -7.40 0.31
N ARG A 397 4.74 -7.82 -0.82
CA ARG A 397 4.13 -7.65 -2.13
C ARG A 397 2.94 -8.60 -2.35
N LEU A 398 1.82 -8.06 -2.86
CA LEU A 398 0.74 -8.84 -3.47
C LEU A 398 1.20 -9.51 -4.78
N ALA A 399 0.82 -10.78 -4.98
CA ALA A 399 1.19 -11.55 -6.17
C ALA A 399 0.78 -10.82 -7.46
N SER A 400 1.52 -11.05 -8.56
CA SER A 400 1.24 -10.44 -9.88
C SER A 400 1.20 -8.90 -10.01
N ASN A 401 1.41 -8.12 -8.93
CA ASN A 401 1.49 -6.65 -9.01
C ASN A 401 2.85 -6.12 -9.53
N SER A 402 3.95 -6.88 -9.50
CA SER A 402 5.28 -6.35 -9.82
C SER A 402 5.47 -6.01 -11.31
N LEU A 403 4.90 -6.81 -12.21
CA LEU A 403 4.92 -6.47 -13.65
C LEU A 403 4.06 -5.24 -13.92
N LEU A 404 2.93 -5.09 -13.22
CA LEU A 404 2.07 -3.91 -13.34
C LEU A 404 2.78 -2.65 -12.84
N GLU A 405 3.46 -2.73 -11.70
CA GLU A 405 4.24 -1.64 -11.12
C GLU A 405 5.33 -1.16 -12.08
N GLY A 406 6.07 -2.10 -12.67
CA GLY A 406 7.04 -1.80 -13.71
C GLY A 406 6.46 -1.17 -14.97
N LEU A 407 5.19 -1.40 -15.33
CA LEU A 407 4.54 -0.76 -16.47
C LEU A 407 4.07 0.66 -16.14
N VAL A 408 3.32 0.81 -15.04
CA VAL A 408 2.67 2.08 -14.65
C VAL A 408 3.70 3.15 -14.32
N PHE A 409 4.64 2.86 -13.41
CA PHE A 409 5.61 3.87 -12.97
C PHE A 409 6.65 4.18 -14.04
N ALA A 410 6.93 3.23 -14.96
CA ALA A 410 7.79 3.49 -16.11
C ALA A 410 7.22 4.54 -17.06
N GLU A 411 5.92 4.48 -17.35
CA GLU A 411 5.27 5.46 -18.22
C GLU A 411 5.26 6.85 -17.56
N ARG A 412 4.95 6.92 -16.26
CA ARG A 412 5.02 8.16 -15.49
C ARG A 412 6.42 8.78 -15.47
N ILE A 413 7.49 7.98 -15.37
CA ILE A 413 8.87 8.47 -15.48
C ILE A 413 9.14 9.08 -16.85
N ALA A 414 8.76 8.39 -17.93
CA ALA A 414 8.97 8.90 -19.29
C ALA A 414 8.21 10.22 -19.52
N GLU A 415 6.96 10.31 -19.06
CA GLU A 415 6.19 11.56 -19.10
C GLU A 415 6.84 12.69 -18.28
N ASP A 416 7.36 12.38 -17.10
CA ASP A 416 7.97 13.38 -16.24
C ASP A 416 9.28 13.93 -16.84
N ILE A 417 10.14 13.06 -17.37
CA ILE A 417 11.35 13.45 -18.10
C ILE A 417 10.97 14.34 -19.30
N HIS A 418 9.96 13.94 -20.07
CA HIS A 418 9.46 14.70 -21.22
C HIS A 418 8.96 16.09 -20.83
N ARG A 419 8.23 16.22 -19.72
CA ARG A 419 7.72 17.52 -19.23
C ARG A 419 8.83 18.40 -18.66
N ALA A 420 9.78 17.81 -17.93
CA ALA A 420 10.83 18.55 -17.25
C ALA A 420 11.83 19.23 -18.20
N LYS A 421 12.11 18.61 -19.38
CA LYS A 421 13.03 19.12 -20.43
C LYS A 421 14.33 19.74 -19.89
N ARG A 422 14.91 19.14 -18.86
CA ARG A 422 16.11 19.67 -18.19
C ARG A 422 17.30 19.73 -19.15
N ALA A 423 18.09 20.80 -19.06
CA ALA A 423 19.38 20.87 -19.73
C ALA A 423 20.33 19.78 -19.16
N PRO A 424 21.23 19.21 -19.97
CA PRO A 424 22.17 18.21 -19.48
C PRO A 424 23.21 18.90 -18.58
N GLY A 425 23.38 18.38 -17.37
CA GLY A 425 24.46 18.80 -16.47
C GLY A 425 25.82 18.31 -16.99
N ARG A 426 26.89 19.03 -16.67
CA ARG A 426 28.26 18.58 -16.99
C ARG A 426 28.81 17.78 -15.82
N PRO A 427 29.22 16.52 -16.01
CA PRO A 427 29.84 15.74 -14.94
C PRO A 427 31.07 16.44 -14.37
N VAL A 428 31.15 16.49 -13.04
CA VAL A 428 32.34 16.93 -12.33
C VAL A 428 33.23 15.71 -12.08
N ALA A 429 34.54 15.88 -12.18
CA ALA A 429 35.47 14.83 -11.80
C ALA A 429 35.24 14.47 -10.33
N ALA A 430 34.90 13.21 -10.07
CA ALA A 430 34.79 12.73 -8.69
C ALA A 430 36.14 12.92 -7.97
N GLY A 431 36.07 13.42 -6.73
CA GLY A 431 37.25 13.67 -5.89
C GLY A 431 37.97 12.38 -5.48
N ASP A 432 38.98 12.50 -4.62
CA ASP A 432 39.70 11.39 -3.97
C ASP A 432 38.82 10.64 -2.93
N GLU A 433 37.51 10.50 -3.20
CA GLU A 433 36.57 9.71 -2.39
C GLU A 433 37.12 8.31 -2.12
N ALA A 434 36.66 7.66 -1.05
CA ALA A 434 37.05 6.30 -0.65
C ALA A 434 36.63 5.23 -1.67
N ALA A 435 37.27 5.24 -2.84
CA ALA A 435 37.10 4.26 -3.89
C ALA A 435 37.71 2.94 -3.44
N GLY A 436 36.98 1.85 -3.66
CA GLY A 436 37.40 0.55 -3.16
C GLY A 436 36.72 -0.62 -3.86
N LEU A 437 37.27 -1.80 -3.62
CA LEU A 437 36.75 -3.08 -4.11
C LEU A 437 36.92 -4.14 -3.03
N VAL A 438 36.03 -5.11 -3.07
CA VAL A 438 36.00 -6.28 -2.18
C VAL A 438 36.50 -7.50 -2.95
N ASP A 439 37.23 -8.39 -2.27
CA ASP A 439 37.69 -9.65 -2.85
C ASP A 439 36.53 -10.52 -3.34
N PRO A 440 36.46 -10.89 -4.64
CA PRO A 440 35.38 -11.73 -5.16
C PRO A 440 35.19 -13.06 -4.41
N ARG A 441 36.26 -13.59 -3.78
CA ARG A 441 36.24 -14.87 -3.06
C ARG A 441 35.31 -14.86 -1.83
N VAL A 442 34.90 -13.69 -1.33
CA VAL A 442 33.96 -13.61 -0.21
C VAL A 442 32.50 -13.80 -0.61
N ARG A 443 32.16 -13.86 -1.91
CA ARG A 443 30.77 -13.98 -2.40
C ARG A 443 29.99 -15.10 -1.72
N ALA A 444 30.51 -16.33 -1.77
CA ALA A 444 29.86 -17.49 -1.17
C ALA A 444 29.67 -17.33 0.34
N ARG A 445 30.63 -16.70 1.02
CA ARG A 445 30.55 -16.42 2.46
C ARG A 445 29.46 -15.40 2.79
N ILE A 446 29.35 -14.32 2.00
CA ILE A 446 28.27 -13.32 2.13
C ILE A 446 26.92 -14.02 1.98
N GLN A 447 26.74 -14.77 0.88
CA GLN A 447 25.48 -15.46 0.57
C GLN A 447 25.08 -16.48 1.63
N ALA A 448 26.04 -17.25 2.15
CA ALA A 448 25.79 -18.19 3.24
C ALA A 448 25.30 -17.48 4.51
N HIS A 449 25.99 -16.44 4.97
CA HIS A 449 25.58 -15.71 6.18
C HIS A 449 24.27 -14.95 6.02
N MET A 450 23.96 -14.45 4.83
CA MET A 450 22.67 -13.84 4.53
C MET A 450 21.55 -14.90 4.60
N SER A 451 21.77 -16.07 4.01
CA SER A 451 20.78 -17.17 3.99
C SER A 451 20.53 -17.77 5.38
N THR A 452 21.56 -17.84 6.22
CA THR A 452 21.43 -18.36 7.58
C THR A 452 20.87 -17.33 8.56
N GLY A 453 21.32 -16.07 8.51
CA GLY A 453 21.09 -15.11 9.59
C GLY A 453 20.21 -13.90 9.27
N ALA A 454 19.98 -13.60 7.98
CA ALA A 454 19.16 -12.47 7.53
C ALA A 454 18.12 -12.91 6.47
N SER A 455 17.61 -14.14 6.59
CA SER A 455 16.58 -14.71 5.72
C SER A 455 15.17 -14.59 6.33
N VAL A 456 14.30 -15.58 6.11
CA VAL A 456 12.90 -15.59 6.60
C VAL A 456 12.82 -15.37 8.10
N LEU A 457 13.60 -16.14 8.88
CA LEU A 457 13.60 -16.10 10.34
C LEU A 457 14.85 -15.37 10.83
N ARG A 458 14.65 -14.28 11.57
CA ARG A 458 15.73 -13.41 12.07
C ARG A 458 15.65 -13.32 13.58
N SER A 459 16.79 -13.18 14.24
CA SER A 459 16.87 -12.80 15.65
C SER A 459 17.98 -11.78 15.85
N ARG A 460 18.04 -11.15 17.02
CA ARG A 460 19.16 -10.31 17.43
C ARG A 460 20.51 -11.03 17.27
N GLU A 461 20.59 -12.30 17.65
CA GLU A 461 21.80 -13.13 17.54
C GLU A 461 22.15 -13.39 16.09
N SER A 462 21.19 -13.81 15.27
CA SER A 462 21.42 -14.15 13.86
C SER A 462 21.89 -12.92 13.07
N LEU A 463 21.24 -11.78 13.27
CA LEU A 463 21.58 -10.52 12.59
C LEU A 463 22.92 -9.96 13.06
N ARG A 464 23.26 -10.06 14.35
CA ARG A 464 24.60 -9.68 14.85
C ARG A 464 25.71 -10.55 14.27
N ALA A 465 25.47 -11.86 14.15
CA ALA A 465 26.42 -12.79 13.55
C ALA A 465 26.64 -12.46 12.06
N THR A 466 25.57 -12.23 11.30
CA THR A 466 25.64 -11.82 9.89
C THR A 466 26.35 -10.48 9.75
N ALA A 467 25.99 -9.46 10.55
CA ALA A 467 26.65 -8.15 10.51
C ALA A 467 28.16 -8.23 10.79
N ARG A 468 28.58 -9.07 11.75
CA ARG A 468 30.00 -9.34 12.01
C ARG A 468 30.66 -9.97 10.78
N ALA A 469 30.07 -10.99 10.18
CA ALA A 469 30.65 -11.68 9.03
C ALA A 469 30.77 -10.78 7.79
N LEU A 470 29.78 -9.91 7.55
CA LEU A 470 29.80 -8.89 6.50
C LEU A 470 30.89 -7.85 6.76
N ARG A 471 31.03 -7.38 8.00
CA ARG A 471 32.13 -6.49 8.38
C ARG A 471 33.49 -7.16 8.15
N ASP A 472 33.61 -8.43 8.50
CA ASP A 472 34.85 -9.20 8.29
C ASP A 472 35.10 -9.48 6.79
N ALA A 473 34.08 -9.42 5.94
CA ALA A 473 34.20 -9.58 4.49
C ALA A 473 34.72 -8.33 3.78
N ARG A 474 34.72 -7.16 4.46
CA ARG A 474 35.33 -5.92 3.95
C ARG A 474 36.85 -5.95 4.01
N TRP A 475 37.42 -6.75 4.89
CA TRP A 475 38.86 -6.86 5.03
C TRP A 475 39.47 -7.57 3.84
N THR A 476 40.08 -6.79 2.95
CA THR A 476 40.77 -7.31 1.78
C THR A 476 42.28 -7.07 1.91
N PRO A 477 43.06 -8.05 2.39
CA PRO A 477 44.49 -7.86 2.66
C PRO A 477 45.36 -7.86 1.38
N VAL A 478 44.73 -8.02 0.22
CA VAL A 478 45.37 -8.07 -1.09
C VAL A 478 44.84 -6.96 -1.98
N ARG A 479 45.63 -6.52 -2.96
CA ARG A 479 45.13 -5.62 -4.00
C ARG A 479 44.05 -6.36 -4.82
N VAL A 480 42.85 -5.80 -4.89
CA VAL A 480 41.76 -6.33 -5.70
C VAL A 480 41.81 -5.71 -7.10
N PRO A 481 41.88 -6.51 -8.18
CA PRO A 481 41.77 -5.98 -9.54
C PRO A 481 40.35 -5.51 -9.82
N ALA A 482 40.21 -4.47 -10.64
CA ALA A 482 38.91 -4.00 -11.10
C ALA A 482 38.41 -4.91 -12.24
N CYS A 483 37.41 -5.74 -11.92
CA CYS A 483 36.74 -6.66 -12.83
C CYS A 483 35.28 -6.88 -12.41
N THR A 484 34.47 -7.47 -13.30
CA THR A 484 33.04 -7.75 -13.09
C THR A 484 32.75 -8.38 -11.72
N GLU A 485 33.49 -9.43 -11.34
CA GLU A 485 33.26 -10.15 -10.10
C GLU A 485 33.55 -9.28 -8.86
N SER A 486 34.56 -8.41 -8.93
CA SER A 486 34.90 -7.51 -7.81
C SER A 486 33.87 -6.40 -7.64
N TRP A 487 33.34 -5.86 -8.73
CA TRP A 487 32.29 -4.85 -8.70
C TRP A 487 30.97 -5.44 -8.19
N GLU A 488 30.56 -6.60 -8.71
CA GLU A 488 29.37 -7.32 -8.22
C GLU A 488 29.46 -7.64 -6.74
N VAL A 489 30.57 -8.21 -6.26
CA VAL A 489 30.70 -8.59 -4.86
C VAL A 489 30.76 -7.37 -3.94
N THR A 490 31.31 -6.26 -4.41
CA THR A 490 31.25 -4.98 -3.68
C THR A 490 29.81 -4.47 -3.57
N ASN A 491 29.01 -4.57 -4.64
CA ASN A 491 27.58 -4.23 -4.62
C ASN A 491 26.80 -5.14 -3.66
N LEU A 492 27.00 -6.47 -3.76
CA LEU A 492 26.39 -7.46 -2.87
C LEU A 492 26.70 -7.17 -1.41
N LEU A 493 27.96 -6.88 -1.06
CA LEU A 493 28.36 -6.57 0.30
C LEU A 493 27.72 -5.28 0.83
N THR A 494 27.62 -4.27 -0.04
CA THR A 494 26.99 -2.97 0.27
C THR A 494 25.52 -3.20 0.61
N VAL A 495 24.77 -3.83 -0.28
CA VAL A 495 23.34 -4.14 -0.09
C VAL A 495 23.13 -5.05 1.13
N ALA A 496 23.91 -6.12 1.27
CA ALA A 496 23.81 -7.06 2.39
C ALA A 496 24.04 -6.36 3.73
N THR A 497 25.00 -5.42 3.80
CA THR A 497 25.24 -4.63 5.00
C THR A 497 24.02 -3.79 5.34
N VAL A 498 23.52 -3.01 4.38
CA VAL A 498 22.42 -2.05 4.62
C VAL A 498 21.17 -2.81 5.03
N LEU A 499 20.85 -3.91 4.32
CA LEU A 499 19.73 -4.80 4.66
C LEU A 499 19.86 -5.37 6.07
N THR A 500 21.03 -5.92 6.43
CA THR A 500 21.24 -6.49 7.77
C THR A 500 21.12 -5.43 8.86
N GLY A 501 21.62 -4.21 8.60
CA GLY A 501 21.48 -3.06 9.50
C GLY A 501 20.01 -2.68 9.71
N ALA A 502 19.25 -2.51 8.63
CA ALA A 502 17.81 -2.19 8.68
C ALA A 502 17.01 -3.26 9.41
N ALA A 503 17.28 -4.53 9.10
CA ALA A 503 16.65 -5.66 9.77
C ALA A 503 17.00 -5.73 11.27
N ALA A 504 18.19 -5.30 11.68
CA ALA A 504 18.58 -5.26 13.08
C ALA A 504 17.92 -4.10 13.83
N ALA A 505 17.76 -2.96 13.16
CA ALA A 505 17.15 -1.75 13.71
C ALA A 505 15.64 -1.94 13.96
N ARG A 506 14.90 -2.54 13.03
CA ARG A 506 13.46 -2.82 13.19
C ARG A 506 13.24 -3.89 14.26
N LEU A 507 12.54 -3.53 15.34
CA LEU A 507 12.28 -4.39 16.50
C LEU A 507 10.82 -4.85 16.57
N GLU A 508 10.30 -5.33 15.44
CA GLU A 508 8.95 -5.90 15.32
C GLU A 508 8.95 -7.05 14.29
N THR A 509 7.78 -7.66 14.12
CA THR A 509 7.49 -8.55 13.00
C THR A 509 6.39 -7.96 12.13
N ARG A 510 6.65 -7.79 10.83
CA ARG A 510 5.69 -7.25 9.87
C ARG A 510 5.97 -7.78 8.46
N GLY A 511 4.94 -8.32 7.80
CA GLY A 511 5.06 -8.85 6.43
C GLY A 511 6.25 -9.80 6.27
N SER A 512 7.14 -9.53 5.31
CA SER A 512 8.29 -10.38 5.04
C SER A 512 9.50 -10.16 5.98
N HIS A 513 9.35 -9.33 7.01
CA HIS A 513 10.34 -9.13 8.07
C HIS A 513 9.88 -9.81 9.36
N TRP A 514 10.53 -10.93 9.71
CA TRP A 514 10.17 -11.70 10.92
C TRP A 514 11.32 -11.72 11.93
N ARG A 515 11.07 -11.19 13.14
CA ARG A 515 11.98 -11.22 14.28
C ARG A 515 11.47 -12.20 15.33
N GLU A 516 12.18 -13.29 15.56
CA GLU A 516 11.82 -14.29 16.58
C GLU A 516 11.90 -13.73 18.00
N ASP A 517 12.75 -12.72 18.23
CA ASP A 517 12.86 -11.99 19.50
C ASP A 517 11.85 -10.82 19.64
N HIS A 518 11.06 -10.56 18.59
CA HIS A 518 9.98 -9.56 18.54
C HIS A 518 8.87 -10.08 17.60
N ASP A 519 8.12 -11.08 18.08
CA ASP A 519 7.25 -11.93 17.25
C ASP A 519 5.88 -11.33 16.91
N THR A 520 5.64 -10.08 17.29
CA THR A 520 4.39 -9.35 17.07
C THR A 520 4.62 -8.10 16.23
N ARG A 521 3.57 -7.69 15.53
CA ARG A 521 3.47 -6.41 14.83
C ARG A 521 3.30 -5.29 15.88
N ASP A 522 4.06 -4.22 15.73
CA ASP A 522 4.02 -3.06 16.65
C ASP A 522 3.71 -1.78 15.88
N ASP A 523 2.44 -1.40 15.86
CA ASP A 523 2.01 -0.19 15.18
C ASP A 523 2.31 1.11 15.94
N ASN A 524 2.62 1.04 17.24
CA ASN A 524 2.88 2.24 18.03
C ASN A 524 4.28 2.80 17.72
N ASP A 525 5.27 1.91 17.66
CA ASP A 525 6.68 2.30 17.50
C ASP A 525 7.18 2.12 16.06
N TRP A 526 6.58 1.22 15.27
CA TRP A 526 7.15 0.77 14.00
C TRP A 526 6.23 0.87 12.77
N LEU A 527 5.08 1.56 12.88
CA LEU A 527 4.25 1.92 11.73
C LEU A 527 4.89 3.05 10.91
N GLY A 528 5.93 2.69 10.16
CA GLY A 528 6.75 3.62 9.39
C GLY A 528 7.87 2.94 8.62
N HIS A 529 8.63 3.77 7.93
CA HIS A 529 9.67 3.39 6.99
C HIS A 529 11.06 3.60 7.56
N LEU A 530 12.01 2.75 7.15
CA LEU A 530 13.43 2.94 7.43
C LEU A 530 14.13 3.46 6.18
N ASP A 531 14.51 4.73 6.21
CA ASP A 531 15.27 5.40 5.16
C ASP A 531 16.76 5.32 5.48
N VAL A 532 17.55 4.84 4.52
CA VAL A 532 19.00 4.67 4.65
C VAL A 532 19.72 5.45 3.55
N THR A 533 20.73 6.22 3.96
CA THR A 533 21.71 6.87 3.08
C THR A 533 23.10 6.36 3.42
N LEU A 534 23.97 6.22 2.41
CA LEU A 534 25.37 5.83 2.64
C LEU A 534 26.28 7.07 2.73
N THR A 535 27.06 7.17 3.80
CA THR A 535 28.01 8.25 4.06
C THR A 535 29.42 7.69 4.32
N GLU A 536 30.43 8.55 4.46
CA GLU A 536 31.79 8.13 4.81
C GLU A 536 31.87 7.38 6.15
N GLU A 537 30.96 7.71 7.09
CA GLU A 537 30.85 7.03 8.39
C GLU A 537 30.14 5.67 8.29
N GLY A 538 29.55 5.37 7.13
CA GLY A 538 28.74 4.18 6.86
C GLY A 538 27.26 4.50 6.63
N PRO A 539 26.39 3.48 6.68
CA PRO A 539 24.95 3.65 6.51
C PRO A 539 24.36 4.46 7.66
N GLN A 540 23.67 5.56 7.34
CA GLN A 540 22.90 6.38 8.27
C GLN A 540 21.42 6.07 8.08
N MET A 541 20.69 5.86 9.18
CA MET A 541 19.31 5.39 9.15
C MET A 541 18.40 6.39 9.84
N THR A 542 17.27 6.70 9.21
CA THR A 542 16.23 7.55 9.76
C THR A 542 14.90 6.82 9.68
N TYR A 543 14.21 6.74 10.81
CA TYR A 543 12.84 6.27 10.85
C TYR A 543 11.90 7.41 10.43
N THR A 544 11.01 7.13 9.49
CA THR A 544 9.97 8.05 9.03
C THR A 544 8.61 7.43 9.32
N PRO A 545 7.79 7.98 10.24
CA PRO A 545 6.44 7.50 10.49
C PRO A 545 5.63 7.40 9.19
N HIS A 546 4.78 6.38 9.08
CA HIS A 546 3.94 6.20 7.91
C HIS A 546 2.90 7.33 7.90
N GLY A 547 3.01 8.24 6.92
CA GLY A 547 2.17 9.43 6.83
C GLY A 547 0.68 9.12 6.66
N ASP A 548 0.35 7.93 6.14
CA ASP A 548 -1.03 7.48 5.89
C ASP A 548 -1.66 6.76 7.11
N ALA A 549 -1.08 6.85 8.31
CA ALA A 549 -1.68 6.25 9.50
C ALA A 549 -2.25 7.29 10.45
N MET A 550 -3.52 7.11 10.80
CA MET A 550 -4.14 7.81 11.92
C MET A 550 -3.34 7.56 13.21
N PRO A 551 -3.07 8.58 14.04
CA PRO A 551 -2.41 8.40 15.32
C PRO A 551 -3.10 7.31 16.17
N PRO A 552 -2.38 6.38 16.83
CA PRO A 552 -2.98 5.33 17.64
C PRO A 552 -3.96 5.85 18.71
N ARG A 553 -3.65 7.00 19.31
CA ARG A 553 -4.54 7.69 20.25
C ARG A 553 -5.84 8.13 19.59
N ALA A 554 -5.78 8.76 18.41
CA ALA A 554 -6.96 9.18 17.67
C ALA A 554 -7.81 7.97 17.25
N ALA A 555 -7.17 6.89 16.79
CA ALA A 555 -7.86 5.65 16.44
C ALA A 555 -8.60 5.03 17.66
N GLN A 556 -7.96 4.97 18.84
CA GLN A 556 -8.60 4.48 20.07
C GLN A 556 -9.81 5.33 20.48
N GLU A 557 -9.71 6.64 20.35
CA GLU A 557 -10.81 7.54 20.70
C GLU A 557 -11.98 7.44 19.72
N LEU A 558 -11.71 7.26 18.42
CA LEU A 558 -12.76 6.97 17.44
C LEU A 558 -13.49 5.67 17.75
N LEU A 559 -12.75 4.59 18.09
CA LEU A 559 -13.36 3.33 18.53
C LEU A 559 -14.22 3.52 19.78
N ALA A 560 -13.73 4.26 20.77
CA ALA A 560 -14.51 4.58 21.98
C ALA A 560 -15.76 5.42 21.67
N ALA A 561 -15.72 6.24 20.62
CA ALA A 561 -16.86 6.97 20.10
C ALA A 561 -17.82 6.09 19.28
N GLY A 562 -17.49 4.82 18.99
CA GLY A 562 -18.28 3.94 18.12
C GLY A 562 -18.14 4.28 16.64
N LEU A 563 -17.01 4.86 16.25
CA LEU A 563 -16.61 5.13 14.87
C LEU A 563 -15.53 4.12 14.46
N ASP A 564 -15.59 3.62 13.24
CA ASP A 564 -14.53 2.78 12.68
C ASP A 564 -13.36 3.66 12.21
N PRO A 565 -12.16 3.56 12.81
CA PRO A 565 -11.00 4.34 12.39
C PRO A 565 -10.66 4.14 10.91
N ALA A 566 -10.84 2.94 10.35
CA ALA A 566 -10.52 2.67 8.96
C ALA A 566 -11.49 3.39 8.01
N GLU A 567 -12.78 3.47 8.35
CA GLU A 567 -13.75 4.24 7.57
C GLU A 567 -13.49 5.75 7.63
N VAL A 568 -13.09 6.25 8.81
CA VAL A 568 -12.70 7.66 8.99
C VAL A 568 -11.43 7.97 8.21
N ASP A 569 -10.45 7.07 8.22
CA ASP A 569 -9.20 7.24 7.47
C ASP A 569 -9.46 7.30 5.96
N ALA A 570 -10.26 6.37 5.44
CA ALA A 570 -10.67 6.38 4.03
C ALA A 570 -11.47 7.64 3.66
N LEU A 571 -12.22 8.23 4.60
CA LEU A 571 -12.89 9.50 4.38
C LEU A 571 -11.89 10.66 4.31
N ILE A 572 -10.89 10.69 5.20
CA ILE A 572 -9.81 11.69 5.17
C ILE A 572 -9.06 11.61 3.84
N ASP A 573 -8.69 10.41 3.40
CA ASP A 573 -7.99 10.22 2.13
C ASP A 573 -8.82 10.71 0.93
N ARG A 574 -10.14 10.43 0.92
CA ARG A 574 -11.04 10.96 -0.12
C ARG A 574 -11.14 12.48 -0.07
N ALA A 575 -11.25 13.07 1.12
CA ALA A 575 -11.37 14.51 1.29
C ALA A 575 -10.08 15.24 0.89
N LEU A 576 -8.92 14.65 1.19
CA LEU A 576 -7.63 15.16 0.75
C LEU A 576 -7.43 14.99 -0.76
N ALA A 577 -7.86 13.87 -1.35
CA ALA A 577 -7.79 13.68 -2.79
C ALA A 577 -8.72 14.63 -3.58
N ASP A 578 -9.83 15.05 -2.98
CA ASP A 578 -10.73 16.07 -3.55
C ASP A 578 -10.07 17.46 -3.56
N ASP A 579 -9.34 17.80 -2.48
CA ASP A 579 -8.67 19.10 -2.34
C ASP A 579 -7.30 19.15 -3.05
N LEU A 580 -6.61 18.00 -3.15
CA LEU A 580 -5.27 17.85 -3.70
C LEU A 580 -5.29 17.16 -5.06
N GLY A 581 -5.06 17.93 -6.12
CA GLY A 581 -4.73 17.38 -7.44
C GLY A 581 -3.30 16.82 -7.51
N GLU A 582 -2.87 16.37 -8.70
CA GLU A 582 -1.53 15.79 -8.91
C GLU A 582 -0.36 16.73 -8.59
N GLU A 583 -0.57 18.05 -8.65
CA GLU A 583 0.45 19.06 -8.34
C GLU A 583 0.50 19.44 -6.84
N GLY A 584 -0.45 18.95 -6.04
CA GLY A 584 -0.59 19.28 -4.62
C GLY A 584 -0.97 20.75 -4.37
N ASP A 585 -0.61 21.28 -3.20
CA ASP A 585 -0.82 22.67 -2.81
C ASP A 585 0.24 23.58 -3.45
N VAL A 586 -0.03 23.99 -4.69
CA VAL A 586 0.88 24.84 -5.49
C VAL A 586 1.20 26.17 -4.80
N THR A 587 0.28 26.71 -3.99
CA THR A 587 0.48 27.99 -3.30
C THR A 587 1.53 27.83 -2.20
N SER A 588 1.37 26.82 -1.34
CA SER A 588 2.33 26.53 -0.28
C SER A 588 3.68 26.09 -0.82
N LEU A 589 3.69 25.27 -1.88
CA LEU A 589 4.92 24.82 -2.54
C LEU A 589 5.72 25.99 -3.13
N ALA A 590 5.05 27.00 -3.70
CA ALA A 590 5.69 28.15 -4.31
C ALA A 590 6.13 29.24 -3.31
N THR A 591 5.41 29.41 -2.20
CA THR A 591 5.56 30.59 -1.33
C THR A 591 6.30 30.31 -0.01
N ILE A 592 6.42 29.05 0.40
CA ILE A 592 6.93 28.68 1.72
C ILE A 592 8.17 27.79 1.55
N PRO A 593 9.31 28.05 2.22
CA PRO A 593 10.46 27.14 2.23
C PRO A 593 10.12 25.73 2.74
N ALA A 594 10.77 24.70 2.20
CA ALA A 594 10.48 23.30 2.54
C ALA A 594 10.84 22.92 3.99
N ASP A 595 11.79 23.64 4.58
CA ASP A 595 12.28 23.46 5.95
C ASP A 595 11.55 24.35 6.97
N GLN A 596 10.67 25.25 6.53
CA GLN A 596 9.92 26.12 7.42
C GLN A 596 8.94 25.31 8.29
N ARG A 597 8.94 25.60 9.58
CA ARG A 597 8.02 25.02 10.56
C ARG A 597 7.21 26.12 11.24
N SER A 598 5.96 25.83 11.58
CA SER A 598 5.06 26.75 12.26
C SER A 598 4.26 26.04 13.35
N VAL A 599 3.71 26.83 14.27
CA VAL A 599 2.69 26.42 15.22
C VAL A 599 1.39 27.11 14.82
N GLY A 600 0.30 26.36 14.72
CA GLY A 600 -1.04 26.87 14.44
C GLY A 600 -2.02 26.54 15.56
N ASP A 601 -2.94 27.46 15.83
CA ASP A 601 -4.04 27.29 16.77
C ASP A 601 -5.36 27.18 16.02
N VAL A 602 -6.12 26.11 16.26
CA VAL A 602 -7.50 25.95 15.80
C VAL A 602 -8.41 26.65 16.80
N VAL A 603 -9.08 27.73 16.38
CA VAL A 603 -9.80 28.66 17.27
C VAL A 603 -11.27 28.74 16.92
N ALA A 604 -12.14 28.64 17.92
CA ALA A 604 -13.56 28.90 17.76
C ALA A 604 -13.80 30.40 17.54
N ARG A 605 -14.48 30.77 16.45
CA ARG A 605 -14.88 32.17 16.18
C ARG A 605 -16.29 32.49 16.66
N LYS A 606 -17.08 31.46 16.97
CA LYS A 606 -18.43 31.57 17.52
C LYS A 606 -18.63 30.58 18.66
N ASP A 607 -19.56 30.90 19.54
CA ASP A 607 -20.02 30.01 20.61
C ASP A 607 -20.71 28.78 20.00
N GLY A 608 -20.45 27.60 20.57
CA GLY A 608 -21.01 26.36 20.06
C GLY A 608 -20.63 25.13 20.89
N ILE A 609 -20.91 23.96 20.34
CA ILE A 609 -20.46 22.66 20.83
C ILE A 609 -19.52 22.06 19.80
N VAL A 610 -18.33 21.64 20.24
CA VAL A 610 -17.31 21.09 19.34
C VAL A 610 -17.55 19.59 19.12
N ALA A 611 -17.35 19.14 17.88
CA ALA A 611 -17.29 17.71 17.54
C ALA A 611 -16.36 17.48 16.35
N GLY A 612 -15.60 16.38 16.36
CA GLY A 612 -14.71 15.98 15.28
C GLY A 612 -13.23 16.32 15.51
N LEU A 613 -12.80 16.61 16.74
CA LEU A 613 -11.40 16.98 17.01
C LEU A 613 -10.40 15.89 16.65
N ALA A 614 -10.74 14.61 16.90
CA ALA A 614 -9.87 13.48 16.53
C ALA A 614 -9.73 13.33 15.01
N VAL A 615 -10.79 13.66 14.25
CA VAL A 615 -10.78 13.64 12.79
C VAL A 615 -9.89 14.78 12.25
N ALA A 616 -10.04 15.99 12.78
CA ALA A 616 -9.19 17.12 12.40
C ALA A 616 -7.71 16.88 12.74
N GLU A 617 -7.42 16.34 13.93
CA GLU A 617 -6.07 15.92 14.33
C GLU A 617 -5.46 14.94 13.33
N ALA A 618 -6.23 13.92 12.92
CA ALA A 618 -5.76 12.93 11.94
C ALA A 618 -5.42 13.56 10.58
N VAL A 619 -6.19 14.56 10.12
CA VAL A 619 -5.88 15.32 8.88
C VAL A 619 -4.56 16.09 9.01
N PHE A 620 -4.33 16.78 10.14
CA PHE A 620 -3.07 17.50 10.34
C PHE A 620 -1.86 16.56 10.41
N VAL A 621 -1.99 15.42 11.09
CA VAL A 621 -0.92 14.41 11.16
C VAL A 621 -0.64 13.81 9.79
N ARG A 622 -1.68 13.52 8.99
CA ARG A 622 -1.58 13.04 7.60
C ARG A 622 -0.68 13.91 6.73
N LEU A 623 -0.66 15.21 7.00
CA LEU A 623 0.13 16.20 6.27
C LEU A 623 1.38 16.68 7.03
N GLY A 624 1.83 15.91 8.02
CA GLY A 624 3.15 16.04 8.63
C GLY A 624 3.20 16.87 9.91
N ALA A 625 2.07 17.15 10.57
CA ALA A 625 2.09 17.71 11.92
C ALA A 625 2.84 16.76 12.87
N ALA A 626 3.93 17.26 13.46
CA ALA A 626 4.81 16.50 14.34
C ALA A 626 4.29 16.48 15.79
N ARG A 627 3.49 17.47 16.17
CA ARG A 627 2.85 17.54 17.49
C ARG A 627 1.46 18.13 17.38
N THR A 628 0.54 17.53 18.10
CA THR A 628 -0.86 17.96 18.23
C THR A 628 -1.23 17.98 19.72
N GLU A 629 -1.94 19.03 20.15
CA GLU A 629 -2.40 19.18 21.53
C GLU A 629 -3.84 19.68 21.53
N ARG A 630 -4.78 18.80 21.90
CA ARG A 630 -6.19 19.17 22.02
C ARG A 630 -6.46 19.80 23.38
N LEU A 631 -7.05 20.99 23.34
CA LEU A 631 -7.38 21.82 24.50
C LEU A 631 -8.88 21.80 24.83
N ALA A 632 -9.70 21.29 23.92
CA ALA A 632 -11.13 21.01 24.12
C ALA A 632 -11.44 19.51 23.91
N LYS A 633 -12.64 19.08 24.30
CA LYS A 633 -13.17 17.74 24.05
C LYS A 633 -14.41 17.78 23.16
N ASP A 634 -14.63 16.72 22.38
CA ASP A 634 -15.88 16.57 21.64
C ASP A 634 -17.07 16.50 22.61
N GLY A 635 -18.12 17.27 22.32
CA GLY A 635 -19.28 17.50 23.20
C GLY A 635 -19.12 18.66 24.19
N GLU A 636 -17.96 19.32 24.25
CA GLU A 636 -17.74 20.48 25.10
C GLU A 636 -18.35 21.76 24.49
N ARG A 637 -18.94 22.60 25.35
CA ARG A 637 -19.38 23.95 24.98
C ARG A 637 -18.19 24.89 24.97
N VAL A 638 -17.98 25.59 23.87
CA VAL A 638 -16.88 26.55 23.67
C VAL A 638 -17.41 27.94 23.37
N ARG A 639 -16.58 28.95 23.61
CA ARG A 639 -16.85 30.36 23.36
C ARG A 639 -15.97 30.88 22.22
N ALA A 640 -16.43 31.95 21.59
CA ALA A 640 -15.62 32.69 20.65
C ALA A 640 -14.28 33.13 21.30
N GLY A 641 -13.17 32.74 20.69
CA GLY A 641 -11.80 32.96 21.16
C GLY A 641 -11.14 31.74 21.82
N ASP A 642 -11.88 30.69 22.15
CA ASP A 642 -11.30 29.49 22.74
C ASP A 642 -10.42 28.75 21.71
N VAL A 643 -9.21 28.36 22.15
CA VAL A 643 -8.33 27.48 21.37
C VAL A 643 -8.76 26.04 21.59
N LEU A 644 -9.11 25.36 20.50
CA LEU A 644 -9.61 23.98 20.51
C LEU A 644 -8.46 22.97 20.42
N MET A 645 -7.46 23.28 19.60
CA MET A 645 -6.30 22.43 19.34
C MET A 645 -5.11 23.28 18.89
N THR A 646 -3.91 22.93 19.35
CA THR A 646 -2.65 23.46 18.84
C THR A 646 -1.97 22.39 17.99
N VAL A 647 -1.44 22.77 16.82
CA VAL A 647 -0.71 21.90 15.89
C VAL A 647 0.65 22.49 15.55
N GLU A 648 1.68 21.65 15.46
CA GLU A 648 3.05 22.05 15.10
C GLU A 648 3.59 21.12 14.01
N GLY A 649 4.16 21.68 12.95
CA GLY A 649 4.68 20.89 11.83
C GLY A 649 5.32 21.73 10.73
N PRO A 650 5.68 21.11 9.60
CA PRO A 650 6.06 21.82 8.39
C PRO A 650 4.96 22.80 7.99
N THR A 651 5.31 24.07 7.77
CA THR A 651 4.33 25.13 7.49
C THR A 651 3.50 24.81 6.25
N ARG A 652 4.14 24.24 5.20
CA ARG A 652 3.44 23.74 4.00
C ARG A 652 2.36 22.74 4.37
N GLY A 653 2.68 21.75 5.18
CA GLY A 653 1.77 20.69 5.59
C GLY A 653 0.58 21.20 6.40
N LEU A 654 0.82 22.14 7.33
CA LEU A 654 -0.25 22.75 8.13
C LEU A 654 -1.27 23.51 7.27
N LEU A 655 -0.80 24.26 6.27
CA LEU A 655 -1.67 25.03 5.38
C LEU A 655 -2.39 24.16 4.35
N THR A 656 -1.71 23.14 3.84
CA THR A 656 -2.35 22.12 2.99
C THR A 656 -3.46 21.38 3.76
N ALA A 657 -3.31 21.17 5.07
CA ALA A 657 -4.32 20.49 5.90
C ALA A 657 -5.52 21.35 6.26
N GLU A 658 -5.35 22.67 6.26
CA GLU A 658 -6.26 23.62 6.87
C GLU A 658 -7.70 23.43 6.37
N ARG A 659 -7.90 23.45 5.05
CA ARG A 659 -9.25 23.44 4.49
C ARG A 659 -9.97 22.13 4.75
N THR A 660 -9.32 21.01 4.51
CA THR A 660 -9.90 19.68 4.78
C THR A 660 -10.23 19.49 6.26
N ALA A 661 -9.31 19.84 7.16
CA ALA A 661 -9.51 19.70 8.60
C ALA A 661 -10.65 20.60 9.10
N LEU A 662 -10.68 21.87 8.68
CA LEU A 662 -11.71 22.82 9.08
C LEU A 662 -13.07 22.50 8.49
N ASN A 663 -13.18 22.05 7.24
CA ASN A 663 -14.47 21.68 6.65
C ASN A 663 -15.16 20.55 7.44
N LEU A 664 -14.40 19.53 7.85
CA LEU A 664 -14.93 18.44 8.68
C LEU A 664 -15.28 18.94 10.08
N LEU A 665 -14.37 19.65 10.75
CA LEU A 665 -14.57 20.11 12.13
C LEU A 665 -15.72 21.12 12.26
N THR A 666 -15.82 22.08 11.35
CA THR A 666 -16.86 23.13 11.35
C THR A 666 -18.25 22.55 11.08
N HIS A 667 -18.36 21.60 10.15
CA HIS A 667 -19.62 20.90 9.84
C HIS A 667 -20.10 20.09 11.05
N LEU A 668 -19.24 19.22 11.59
CA LEU A 668 -19.58 18.36 12.72
C LEU A 668 -19.90 19.18 13.97
N SER A 669 -19.13 20.22 14.26
CA SER A 669 -19.43 21.14 15.36
C SER A 669 -20.74 21.92 15.13
N GLY A 670 -21.08 22.23 13.88
CA GLY A 670 -22.38 22.80 13.50
C GLY A 670 -23.55 21.87 13.84
N VAL A 671 -23.45 20.59 13.48
CA VAL A 671 -24.43 19.54 13.81
C VAL A 671 -24.58 19.40 15.33
N ALA A 672 -23.47 19.32 16.07
CA ALA A 672 -23.48 19.21 17.53
C ALA A 672 -24.11 20.46 18.18
N THR A 673 -23.78 21.65 17.68
CA THR A 673 -24.33 22.93 18.17
C THR A 673 -25.83 23.02 17.93
N LEU A 674 -26.31 22.69 16.72
CA LEU A 674 -27.74 22.69 16.42
C LEU A 674 -28.48 21.67 17.29
N THR A 675 -27.93 20.47 17.44
CA THR A 675 -28.51 19.43 18.31
C THR A 675 -28.60 19.90 19.75
N GLY A 676 -27.54 20.53 20.28
CA GLY A 676 -27.53 21.09 21.63
C GLY A 676 -28.63 22.14 21.86
N ARG A 677 -28.95 22.97 20.86
CA ARG A 677 -30.06 23.93 20.93
C ARG A 677 -31.42 23.22 21.04
N TRP A 678 -31.62 22.14 20.29
CA TRP A 678 -32.83 21.33 20.39
C TRP A 678 -32.96 20.63 21.74
N VAL A 679 -31.85 20.07 22.25
CA VAL A 679 -31.82 19.43 23.58
C VAL A 679 -32.14 20.44 24.68
N GLU A 680 -31.62 21.66 24.56
CA GLU A 680 -31.90 22.75 25.48
C GLU A 680 -33.37 23.18 25.42
N ALA A 681 -33.96 23.26 24.23
CA ALA A 681 -35.37 23.63 24.05
C ALA A 681 -36.36 22.68 24.75
N VAL A 682 -36.02 21.38 24.84
CA VAL A 682 -36.86 20.35 25.50
C VAL A 682 -36.44 20.03 26.94
N SER A 683 -35.46 20.76 27.47
CA SER A 683 -34.87 20.48 28.79
C SER A 683 -35.90 20.49 29.93
N GLY A 684 -35.93 19.46 30.75
CA GLY A 684 -36.93 19.29 31.82
C GLY A 684 -38.18 18.52 31.40
N THR A 685 -38.27 18.08 30.15
CA THR A 685 -39.22 17.05 29.70
C THR A 685 -38.54 15.67 29.66
N ALA A 686 -39.31 14.60 29.38
CA ALA A 686 -38.77 13.25 29.17
C ALA A 686 -38.34 12.99 27.70
N ALA A 687 -38.69 13.90 26.79
CA ALA A 687 -38.44 13.72 25.36
C ALA A 687 -36.95 13.84 25.03
N ARG A 688 -36.47 13.03 24.10
CA ARG A 688 -35.09 13.07 23.60
C ARG A 688 -35.05 13.51 22.15
N ILE A 689 -34.07 14.33 21.81
CA ILE A 689 -33.86 14.77 20.43
C ILE A 689 -33.16 13.66 19.67
N ARG A 690 -33.72 13.27 18.53
CA ARG A 690 -33.22 12.16 17.73
C ARG A 690 -32.89 12.61 16.31
N ASP A 691 -31.81 12.08 15.77
CA ASP A 691 -31.44 12.29 14.37
C ASP A 691 -32.28 11.46 13.40
N THR A 692 -31.98 11.56 12.11
CA THR A 692 -32.57 10.72 11.08
C THR A 692 -31.49 10.16 10.16
N ARG A 693 -31.89 9.47 9.10
CA ARG A 693 -30.98 9.05 8.01
C ARG A 693 -30.73 10.13 6.95
N LYS A 694 -31.30 11.33 7.07
CA LYS A 694 -31.07 12.44 6.14
C LYS A 694 -29.68 13.04 6.38
N THR A 695 -28.67 12.33 5.89
CA THR A 695 -27.24 12.55 6.15
C THR A 695 -26.52 12.83 4.85
N LEU A 696 -25.39 13.54 4.89
CA LEU A 696 -24.57 13.72 3.71
C LEU A 696 -23.91 12.38 3.33
N PRO A 697 -23.80 12.05 2.02
CA PRO A 697 -23.12 10.84 1.57
C PRO A 697 -21.69 10.75 2.13
N GLY A 698 -21.31 9.58 2.66
CA GLY A 698 -19.99 9.37 3.26
C GLY A 698 -19.83 9.86 4.71
N LEU A 699 -20.67 10.77 5.20
CA LEU A 699 -20.51 11.39 6.53
C LEU A 699 -21.44 10.86 7.62
N ARG A 700 -22.34 9.91 7.30
CA ARG A 700 -23.38 9.43 8.22
C ARG A 700 -22.89 9.08 9.62
N ALA A 701 -21.81 8.32 9.73
CA ALA A 701 -21.29 7.91 11.04
C ALA A 701 -20.81 9.10 11.87
N LEU A 702 -20.10 10.04 11.22
CA LEU A 702 -19.58 11.25 11.85
C LEU A 702 -20.71 12.24 12.22
N GLU A 703 -21.69 12.45 11.34
CA GLU A 703 -22.83 13.34 11.61
C GLU A 703 -23.67 12.82 12.77
N LYS A 704 -23.96 11.52 12.81
CA LYS A 704 -24.67 10.89 13.93
C LYS A 704 -23.80 10.84 15.20
N TYR A 705 -22.48 10.83 15.09
CA TYR A 705 -21.61 11.04 16.24
C TYR A 705 -21.73 12.48 16.77
N ALA A 706 -21.71 13.48 15.89
CA ALA A 706 -21.89 14.88 16.27
C ALA A 706 -23.25 15.15 16.94
N VAL A 707 -24.32 14.48 16.51
CA VAL A 707 -25.62 14.51 17.21
C VAL A 707 -25.47 14.08 18.68
N ARG A 708 -24.77 12.97 18.94
CA ARG A 708 -24.50 12.52 20.33
C ARG A 708 -23.63 13.51 21.10
N CYS A 709 -22.64 14.14 20.47
CA CYS A 709 -21.85 15.21 21.09
C CYS A 709 -22.74 16.40 21.50
N GLY A 710 -23.76 16.72 20.71
CA GLY A 710 -24.78 17.73 21.05
C GLY A 710 -25.80 17.29 22.10
N GLY A 711 -25.72 16.05 22.61
CA GLY A 711 -26.65 15.50 23.61
C GLY A 711 -27.88 14.80 23.02
N GLY A 712 -27.98 14.68 21.69
CA GLY A 712 -29.04 13.93 21.02
C GLY A 712 -28.84 12.41 21.07
N VAL A 713 -29.75 11.70 20.43
CA VAL A 713 -29.67 10.24 20.23
C VAL A 713 -29.78 9.86 18.76
N ASN A 714 -29.22 8.71 18.45
CA ASN A 714 -29.23 8.20 17.09
C ASN A 714 -30.47 7.35 16.86
N HIS A 715 -31.13 7.59 15.72
CA HIS A 715 -31.99 6.61 15.07
C HIS A 715 -31.11 5.52 14.40
N ARG A 716 -31.70 4.62 13.62
CA ARG A 716 -30.98 3.57 12.86
C ARG A 716 -29.88 4.11 11.95
N MET A 717 -28.79 3.35 11.83
CA MET A 717 -27.64 3.65 10.96
C MET A 717 -27.90 3.20 9.51
N SER A 718 -28.56 2.07 9.33
CA SER A 718 -28.77 1.40 8.04
C SER A 718 -30.26 1.04 7.81
N LEU A 719 -30.58 0.46 6.65
CA LEU A 719 -31.95 -0.05 6.40
C LEU A 719 -32.20 -1.40 7.10
N SER A 720 -31.14 -2.05 7.59
CA SER A 720 -31.18 -3.37 8.20
C SER A 720 -31.16 -3.36 9.72
N ASP A 721 -30.94 -2.22 10.38
CA ASP A 721 -30.91 -2.19 11.86
C ASP A 721 -32.32 -2.19 12.47
N ALA A 722 -33.30 -1.66 11.73
CA ALA A 722 -34.72 -1.66 12.06
C ALA A 722 -35.55 -1.48 10.79
N ALA A 723 -36.71 -2.14 10.73
CA ALA A 723 -37.69 -1.90 9.67
C ALA A 723 -38.48 -0.63 9.98
N LEU A 724 -38.64 0.23 8.98
CA LEU A 724 -39.49 1.42 9.07
C LEU A 724 -40.53 1.33 7.96
N ILE A 725 -41.76 1.00 8.34
CA ILE A 725 -42.91 0.94 7.44
C ILE A 725 -43.42 2.36 7.26
N LYS A 726 -43.50 2.80 6.00
CA LYS A 726 -43.91 4.15 5.57
C LYS A 726 -45.06 4.03 4.59
N ASP A 727 -45.73 5.12 4.26
CA ASP A 727 -46.87 5.17 3.33
C ASP A 727 -46.64 4.39 2.05
N ASN A 728 -45.48 4.56 1.40
CA ASN A 728 -45.17 3.83 0.17
C ASN A 728 -45.07 2.31 0.37
N HIS A 729 -44.59 1.86 1.53
CA HIS A 729 -44.55 0.44 1.88
C HIS A 729 -45.96 -0.08 2.15
N VAL A 730 -46.78 0.70 2.86
CA VAL A 730 -48.19 0.37 3.16
C VAL A 730 -48.98 0.22 1.86
N VAL A 731 -48.86 1.18 0.95
CA VAL A 731 -49.52 1.13 -0.37
C VAL A 731 -49.04 -0.08 -1.17
N ALA A 732 -47.74 -0.35 -1.20
CA ALA A 732 -47.18 -1.47 -1.95
C ALA A 732 -47.56 -2.85 -1.38
N ALA A 733 -47.69 -2.96 -0.05
CA ALA A 733 -48.05 -4.19 0.63
C ALA A 733 -49.57 -4.46 0.69
N GLY A 734 -50.40 -3.47 0.36
CA GLY A 734 -51.85 -3.55 0.43
C GLY A 734 -52.46 -3.18 1.79
N GLY A 735 -51.66 -2.67 2.72
CA GLY A 735 -52.09 -2.21 4.03
C GLY A 735 -51.00 -2.29 5.10
N VAL A 736 -51.25 -1.66 6.25
CA VAL A 736 -50.29 -1.59 7.36
C VAL A 736 -50.07 -2.96 8.00
N ALA A 737 -51.15 -3.72 8.18
CA ALA A 737 -51.09 -5.06 8.76
C ALA A 737 -50.34 -6.04 7.85
N GLU A 738 -50.57 -5.95 6.54
CA GLU A 738 -49.91 -6.75 5.52
C GLU A 738 -48.41 -6.45 5.45
N ALA A 739 -48.03 -5.16 5.48
CA ALA A 739 -46.63 -4.74 5.55
C ALA A 739 -45.94 -5.26 6.82
N PHE A 740 -46.59 -5.12 7.97
CA PHE A 740 -46.06 -5.57 9.26
C PHE A 740 -45.85 -7.08 9.28
N ALA A 741 -46.87 -7.85 8.88
CA ALA A 741 -46.79 -9.31 8.81
C ALA A 741 -45.70 -9.79 7.86
N ALA A 742 -45.53 -9.13 6.71
CA ALA A 742 -44.48 -9.46 5.74
C ALA A 742 -43.07 -9.24 6.32
N VAL A 743 -42.85 -8.12 7.02
CA VAL A 743 -41.57 -7.85 7.69
C VAL A 743 -41.32 -8.88 8.79
N ARG A 744 -42.28 -9.10 9.70
CA ARG A 744 -42.10 -10.00 10.84
C ARG A 744 -41.92 -11.46 10.42
N ALA A 745 -42.60 -11.92 9.36
CA ALA A 745 -42.43 -13.26 8.84
C ALA A 745 -41.01 -13.50 8.27
N LYS A 746 -40.41 -12.47 7.65
CA LYS A 746 -39.08 -12.57 7.05
C LYS A 746 -37.95 -12.26 8.03
N TYR A 747 -38.20 -11.38 8.99
CA TYR A 747 -37.23 -10.89 9.97
C TYR A 747 -37.87 -10.87 11.37
N PRO A 748 -37.98 -12.03 12.06
CA PRO A 748 -38.75 -12.14 13.30
C PRO A 748 -38.24 -11.26 14.44
N GLU A 749 -36.92 -11.11 14.55
CA GLU A 749 -36.24 -10.39 15.65
C GLU A 749 -35.94 -8.91 15.30
N LEU A 750 -36.24 -8.46 14.08
CA LEU A 750 -35.94 -7.10 13.66
C LEU A 750 -36.96 -6.12 14.26
N PRO A 751 -36.52 -5.04 14.95
CA PRO A 751 -37.44 -4.02 15.46
C PRO A 751 -38.24 -3.38 14.32
N ILE A 752 -39.53 -3.14 14.54
CA ILE A 752 -40.43 -2.54 13.55
C ILE A 752 -40.97 -1.22 14.09
N GLU A 753 -40.68 -0.16 13.35
CA GLU A 753 -41.27 1.15 13.49
C GLU A 753 -42.30 1.38 12.37
N VAL A 754 -43.44 1.97 12.71
CA VAL A 754 -44.49 2.28 11.74
C VAL A 754 -44.80 3.77 11.76
N GLU A 755 -44.71 4.39 10.60
CA GLU A 755 -45.12 5.78 10.35
C GLU A 755 -46.63 5.85 10.17
N ILE A 756 -47.26 6.81 10.86
CA ILE A 756 -48.68 7.13 10.74
C ILE A 756 -48.86 8.64 10.55
N ASP A 757 -49.86 9.01 9.76
CA ASP A 757 -50.24 10.40 9.46
C ASP A 757 -51.61 10.77 10.04
N ARG A 758 -52.36 9.80 10.59
CA ARG A 758 -53.68 10.01 11.19
C ARG A 758 -53.87 9.17 12.45
N LEU A 759 -54.58 9.74 13.45
CA LEU A 759 -54.86 9.10 14.73
C LEU A 759 -55.60 7.75 14.63
N ASP A 760 -56.43 7.55 13.60
CA ASP A 760 -57.18 6.30 13.39
C ASP A 760 -56.29 5.10 13.04
N GLN A 761 -55.09 5.33 12.51
CA GLN A 761 -54.11 4.29 12.21
C GLN A 761 -53.40 3.77 13.46
N LEU A 762 -53.28 4.59 14.52
CA LEU A 762 -52.52 4.26 15.72
C LEU A 762 -53.02 2.96 16.35
N GLU A 763 -54.32 2.79 16.48
CA GLU A 763 -54.91 1.59 17.06
C GLU A 763 -54.53 0.31 16.30
N ILE A 764 -54.51 0.38 14.97
CA ILE A 764 -54.16 -0.75 14.10
C ILE A 764 -52.68 -1.14 14.34
N VAL A 765 -51.80 -0.14 14.42
CA VAL A 765 -50.37 -0.35 14.64
C VAL A 765 -50.09 -0.95 16.02
N LEU A 766 -50.77 -0.47 17.06
CA LEU A 766 -50.65 -0.99 18.41
C LEU A 766 -51.08 -2.46 18.50
N ASP A 767 -52.16 -2.84 17.81
CA ASP A 767 -52.68 -4.21 17.80
C ASP A 767 -51.75 -5.19 17.07
N GLN A 768 -50.96 -4.72 16.10
CA GLN A 768 -49.94 -5.54 15.41
C GLN A 768 -48.67 -5.76 16.26
N GLY A 769 -48.45 -4.95 17.29
CA GLY A 769 -47.31 -5.07 18.19
C GLY A 769 -46.02 -4.42 17.67
N ALA A 770 -46.12 -3.28 16.99
CA ALA A 770 -44.95 -2.46 16.67
C ALA A 770 -44.23 -2.00 17.95
N GLU A 771 -42.90 -1.93 17.91
CA GLU A 771 -42.11 -1.48 19.06
C GLU A 771 -42.03 0.05 19.16
N GLU A 772 -42.17 0.73 18.01
CA GLU A 772 -42.10 2.18 17.89
C GLU A 772 -43.10 2.70 16.86
N VAL A 773 -43.66 3.89 17.11
CA VAL A 773 -44.60 4.56 16.18
C VAL A 773 -44.13 5.98 15.92
N LEU A 774 -43.99 6.31 14.64
CA LEU A 774 -43.62 7.64 14.17
C LEU A 774 -44.88 8.41 13.78
N LEU A 775 -45.12 9.52 14.48
CA LEU A 775 -46.25 10.43 14.28
C LEU A 775 -45.82 11.53 13.29
N ASP A 776 -46.14 11.37 12.00
CA ASP A 776 -45.69 12.29 10.95
C ASP A 776 -46.66 13.47 10.79
N ASN A 777 -46.14 14.69 10.99
CA ASN A 777 -46.86 15.96 10.89
C ASN A 777 -48.10 16.09 11.81
N PHE A 778 -48.14 15.37 12.94
CA PHE A 778 -49.19 15.52 13.94
C PHE A 778 -49.15 16.91 14.59
N THR A 779 -50.32 17.47 14.91
CA THR A 779 -50.40 18.67 15.74
C THR A 779 -50.03 18.36 17.19
N VAL A 780 -49.79 19.39 18.02
CA VAL A 780 -49.56 19.19 19.47
C VAL A 780 -50.74 18.48 20.13
N GLU A 781 -51.97 18.82 19.72
CA GLU A 781 -53.20 18.19 20.23
C GLU A 781 -53.28 16.71 19.82
N ASP A 782 -53.04 16.41 18.54
CA ASP A 782 -53.04 15.02 18.05
C ASP A 782 -51.94 14.19 18.71
N THR A 783 -50.76 14.78 18.92
CA THR A 783 -49.63 14.13 19.58
C THR A 783 -49.97 13.80 21.04
N ALA A 784 -50.57 14.75 21.78
CA ALA A 784 -51.03 14.52 23.14
C ALA A 784 -52.09 13.41 23.21
N GLN A 785 -53.02 13.39 22.24
CA GLN A 785 -54.03 12.34 22.14
C GLN A 785 -53.39 10.97 21.82
N ALA A 786 -52.44 10.90 20.90
CA ALA A 786 -51.69 9.68 20.58
C ALA A 786 -50.95 9.13 21.79
N VAL A 787 -50.25 9.99 22.55
CA VAL A 787 -49.58 9.63 23.80
C VAL A 787 -50.57 9.05 24.81
N GLN A 788 -51.75 9.66 24.95
CA GLN A 788 -52.78 9.16 25.87
C GLN A 788 -53.34 7.79 25.44
N ILE A 789 -53.56 7.59 24.14
CA ILE A 789 -54.00 6.29 23.58
C ILE A 789 -52.96 5.21 23.85
N ALA A 790 -51.69 5.48 23.52
CA ALA A 790 -50.60 4.53 23.74
C ALA A 790 -50.44 4.14 25.22
N LYS A 791 -50.51 5.13 26.14
CA LYS A 791 -50.47 4.90 27.60
C LYS A 791 -51.61 4.01 28.11
N ASN A 792 -52.80 4.14 27.53
CA ASN A 792 -53.99 3.43 28.00
C ASN A 792 -54.10 2.00 27.48
N ARG A 793 -53.51 1.69 26.32
CA ARG A 793 -53.74 0.41 25.61
C ARG A 793 -52.56 -0.54 25.60
N ALA A 794 -51.33 -0.03 25.65
CA ALA A 794 -50.17 -0.87 25.39
C ALA A 794 -49.86 -1.77 26.60
N LYS A 795 -49.91 -3.10 26.39
CA LYS A 795 -49.48 -4.10 27.40
C LYS A 795 -47.98 -4.02 27.70
N ASN A 796 -47.21 -3.47 26.77
CA ASN A 796 -45.78 -3.16 26.84
C ASN A 796 -45.57 -1.67 26.52
N ARG A 797 -44.50 -1.04 27.02
CA ARG A 797 -44.19 0.36 26.68
C ARG A 797 -43.80 0.48 25.20
N ILE A 798 -44.61 1.18 24.41
CA ILE A 798 -44.29 1.58 23.03
C ILE A 798 -43.65 2.96 23.04
N ALA A 799 -42.60 3.15 22.23
CA ALA A 799 -42.01 4.45 22.01
C ALA A 799 -42.80 5.24 20.96
N LEU A 800 -43.06 6.50 21.23
CA LEU A 800 -43.63 7.43 20.26
C LEU A 800 -42.58 8.45 19.82
N GLU A 801 -42.48 8.65 18.51
CA GLU A 801 -41.58 9.62 17.88
C GLU A 801 -42.39 10.66 17.12
N ALA A 802 -42.26 11.94 17.46
CA ALA A 802 -42.84 13.03 16.67
C ALA A 802 -41.86 13.41 15.55
N SER A 803 -42.38 13.57 14.33
CA SER A 803 -41.60 13.95 13.15
C SER A 803 -42.43 14.84 12.22
N GLY A 804 -41.78 15.50 11.26
CA GLY A 804 -42.44 16.37 10.28
C GLY A 804 -42.77 17.75 10.84
N GLY A 805 -42.40 18.82 10.12
CA GLY A 805 -42.74 20.20 10.47
C GLY A 805 -42.19 20.75 11.80
N LEU A 806 -41.36 20.00 12.53
CA LEU A 806 -40.82 20.44 13.83
C LEU A 806 -39.93 21.68 13.70
N THR A 807 -40.15 22.66 14.59
CA THR A 807 -39.35 23.88 14.73
C THR A 807 -38.81 24.02 16.16
N LEU A 808 -37.77 24.83 16.37
CA LEU A 808 -37.26 25.08 17.72
C LEU A 808 -38.32 25.76 18.60
N GLU A 809 -39.17 26.58 18.00
CA GLU A 809 -40.27 27.27 18.66
C GLU A 809 -41.35 26.30 19.15
N SER A 810 -41.67 25.26 18.36
CA SER A 810 -42.68 24.26 18.71
C SER A 810 -42.13 23.05 19.50
N ALA A 811 -40.81 22.93 19.62
CA ALA A 811 -40.16 21.76 20.22
C ALA A 811 -40.63 21.48 21.64
N ARG A 812 -40.76 22.54 22.45
CA ARG A 812 -41.17 22.45 23.85
C ARG A 812 -42.60 21.94 23.99
N ASP A 813 -43.54 22.52 23.24
CA ASP A 813 -44.95 22.16 23.30
C ASP A 813 -45.17 20.70 22.89
N VAL A 814 -44.47 20.25 21.84
CA VAL A 814 -44.50 18.83 21.41
C VAL A 814 -43.88 17.92 22.47
N ALA A 815 -42.77 18.31 23.08
CA ALA A 815 -42.13 17.50 24.13
C ALA A 815 -43.00 17.36 25.40
N GLU A 816 -43.75 18.40 25.77
CA GLU A 816 -44.65 18.39 26.95
C GLU A 816 -45.87 17.48 26.78
N THR A 817 -46.20 17.06 25.55
CA THR A 817 -47.21 16.01 25.31
C THR A 817 -46.84 14.67 25.96
N GLY A 818 -45.54 14.46 26.22
CA GLY A 818 -45.00 13.22 26.77
C GLY A 818 -44.58 12.20 25.71
N VAL A 819 -44.38 12.63 24.46
CA VAL A 819 -43.70 11.84 23.40
C VAL A 819 -42.28 11.49 23.81
N ASP A 820 -41.76 10.34 23.37
CA ASP A 820 -40.42 9.86 23.76
C ASP A 820 -39.31 10.54 22.95
N TYR A 821 -39.56 10.75 21.65
CA TYR A 821 -38.57 11.31 20.73
C TYR A 821 -39.12 12.45 19.87
N LEU A 822 -38.27 13.43 19.57
CA LEU A 822 -38.47 14.41 18.50
C LEU A 822 -37.41 14.13 17.43
N ALA A 823 -37.84 13.62 16.27
CA ALA A 823 -36.95 13.31 15.15
C ALA A 823 -36.78 14.51 14.22
N VAL A 824 -35.57 15.09 14.23
CA VAL A 824 -35.28 16.33 13.52
C VAL A 824 -34.36 16.03 12.34
N GLY A 825 -34.93 16.01 11.14
CA GLY A 825 -34.18 15.74 9.91
C GLY A 825 -33.06 16.75 9.64
N ALA A 826 -33.29 18.02 9.97
CA ALA A 826 -32.38 19.12 9.70
C ALA A 826 -31.06 19.07 10.49
N LEU A 827 -30.96 18.24 11.54
CA LEU A 827 -29.77 18.20 12.41
C LEU A 827 -28.49 17.88 11.65
N THR A 828 -28.53 16.93 10.72
CA THR A 828 -27.34 16.39 10.07
C THR A 828 -27.03 17.05 8.73
N HIS A 829 -28.04 17.33 7.90
CA HIS A 829 -27.83 17.86 6.54
C HIS A 829 -28.07 19.38 6.39
N SER A 830 -28.68 20.04 7.38
CA SER A 830 -29.03 21.48 7.31
C SER A 830 -28.41 22.29 8.45
N ALA A 831 -27.57 21.69 9.29
CA ALA A 831 -26.90 22.42 10.36
C ALA A 831 -25.99 23.52 9.79
N PRO A 832 -26.09 24.76 10.27
CA PRO A 832 -25.09 25.78 9.96
C PRO A 832 -23.73 25.36 10.51
N ALA A 833 -22.68 25.46 9.70
CA ALA A 833 -21.32 25.22 10.16
C ALA A 833 -20.95 26.15 11.33
N LEU A 834 -20.30 25.61 12.36
CA LEU A 834 -19.74 26.42 13.45
C LEU A 834 -18.46 27.09 12.93
N ASP A 835 -18.35 28.40 13.11
CA ASP A 835 -17.21 29.17 12.62
C ASP A 835 -15.96 28.86 13.45
N ILE A 836 -14.97 28.20 12.83
CA ILE A 836 -13.69 27.77 13.42
C ILE A 836 -12.60 28.07 12.38
N ALA A 837 -11.47 28.61 12.83
CA ALA A 837 -10.35 29.00 11.97
C ALA A 837 -9.03 28.39 12.45
N LEU A 838 -8.01 28.38 11.58
CA LEU A 838 -6.62 28.09 11.92
C LEU A 838 -5.82 29.39 11.92
N ASP A 839 -5.17 29.72 13.03
CA ASP A 839 -4.31 30.88 13.18
C ASP A 839 -2.85 30.43 13.36
N LEU A 840 -1.96 30.74 12.41
CA LEU A 840 -0.52 30.54 12.62
C LEU A 840 0.01 31.55 13.65
N ARG A 841 0.81 31.07 14.61
CA ARG A 841 1.54 31.94 15.54
C ARG A 841 2.65 32.68 14.80
N GLY A 842 2.64 34.00 14.91
CA GLY A 842 3.61 34.92 14.32
C GLY A 842 4.83 35.17 15.21
#